data_AF-A0A1M6E591-F1
#
_entry.id   AF-A0A1M6E591-F1
#
_cell.length_a   1.000
_cell.length_b   1.000
_cell.length_c   1.000
_cell.angle_alpha   90.00
_cell.angle_beta   90.00
_cell.angle_gamma   90.00
#
_symmetry.space_group_name_H-M   'P 1'
#
loop_
_entity.id
_entity.type
_entity.pdbx_description
1 polymer ?
#
loop_
_entity_poly.entity_id
_entity_poly.type
_entity_poly.pdbx_seq_one_letter_code
_entity_poly.pdbx_strand_id
1 'polypeptide(L)'
;MITSAVRQALRTRGEEPAVLCLTGDLGPDRAELAALRLRAADLRIDLDAHGMGRPVEVPGVGGEDEPAATGLTVVVAGGLTDLRRAVTVSTQLPPTAHLLVVVRHVPAHLGPLVPAPPTIDEWNDLHEMRVRRFENRGWACELCFPGGVSVAEALSAVVHGSRGRRRGPGIGILGGLHGTDAALWRPGDVAARGVGASGPVAIDRVTPVSDVVLRLDDGEGLPFWEDVEVPVVDRPAPVAAVPGARVYAGDPVARVAPVDDRFVNPSGFTKKTKGPLGRFAEADGRLGVHDDTGVLVRPALDGTVTENDLERLRHLRGVRVEWPDRGDASAVRALASLAAGGVPLVGGPAPAWAAGLGADLIDLIPSVGEEVLTDAMRREEHSIRLRRAALRTHGVRTRWRSLAAEAGLPLPPETRVSVVLCTRRPELVGFALAQIARQRHVRFEAVLALHGFPASLVTAEIARFRACGIPLVVHEADRDLVFGAVMNEAVDRASGTVIAKWDDDDWYGPEHLADLMLARSYSGADVVGISQNFTYLEELDLTVWRGYRSEVPSPAIVGSTILADRVVLEDVGGFRPRPRAIDSQFLLAVNRAGCRVYRTHGFGYLLRRAGGGHTWNVDLGYFLRNHTEQWIGWRPSALLEGAPAPFGDDRHTEQHTGGHVEHF
;
A
#
# COMPACT_ATOMS: atom_id res chain seq x y z
N MET A 1 -24.07 -0.97 -21.19
CA MET A 1 -23.90 -2.42 -20.87
C MET A 1 -24.18 -2.75 -19.42
N ILE A 2 -23.66 -1.97 -18.46
CA ILE A 2 -23.92 -2.15 -17.02
C ILE A 2 -25.43 -2.22 -16.73
N THR A 3 -26.19 -1.22 -17.18
CA THR A 3 -27.66 -1.19 -17.05
C THR A 3 -28.34 -2.43 -17.62
N SER A 4 -27.82 -3.02 -18.70
CA SER A 4 -28.36 -4.24 -19.31
C SER A 4 -28.11 -5.47 -18.42
N ALA A 5 -26.90 -5.62 -17.88
CA ALA A 5 -26.56 -6.69 -16.96
C ALA A 5 -27.40 -6.60 -15.68
N VAL A 6 -27.56 -5.40 -15.11
CA VAL A 6 -28.43 -5.18 -13.95
C VAL A 6 -29.89 -5.51 -14.27
N ARG A 7 -30.44 -5.03 -15.39
CA ARG A 7 -31.80 -5.39 -15.83
C ARG A 7 -31.99 -6.88 -16.03
N GLN A 8 -30.97 -7.58 -16.52
CA GLN A 8 -31.02 -9.03 -16.67
C GLN A 8 -31.09 -9.71 -15.30
N ALA A 9 -30.23 -9.34 -14.36
CA ALA A 9 -30.26 -9.89 -13.00
C ALA A 9 -31.58 -9.61 -12.28
N LEU A 10 -32.12 -8.39 -12.38
CA LEU A 10 -33.43 -8.02 -11.82
C LEU A 10 -34.58 -8.85 -12.43
N ARG A 11 -34.45 -9.35 -13.67
CA ARG A 11 -35.45 -10.23 -14.29
C ARG A 11 -35.29 -11.69 -13.88
N THR A 12 -34.07 -12.16 -13.64
CA THR A 12 -33.80 -13.59 -13.36
C THR A 12 -34.08 -13.98 -11.92
N ARG A 13 -34.08 -13.03 -10.97
CA ARG A 13 -34.31 -13.28 -9.53
C ARG A 13 -35.74 -13.72 -9.14
N GLY A 14 -36.67 -13.87 -10.09
CA GLY A 14 -38.06 -14.23 -9.79
C GLY A 14 -38.81 -13.14 -9.03
N GLU A 15 -39.54 -13.52 -7.97
CA GLU A 15 -40.34 -12.62 -7.11
C GLU A 15 -39.57 -12.04 -5.92
N GLU A 16 -38.38 -12.59 -5.64
CA GLU A 16 -37.61 -12.28 -4.43
C GLU A 16 -37.13 -10.81 -4.39
N PRO A 17 -37.00 -10.23 -3.17
CA PRO A 17 -36.51 -8.87 -2.96
C PRO A 17 -35.09 -8.68 -3.51
N ALA A 18 -34.80 -7.49 -4.05
CA ALA A 18 -33.44 -7.13 -4.41
C ALA A 18 -32.94 -5.83 -3.80
N VAL A 19 -31.63 -5.75 -3.65
CA VAL A 19 -30.92 -4.55 -3.23
C VAL A 19 -29.99 -4.08 -4.35
N LEU A 20 -30.19 -2.87 -4.84
CA LEU A 20 -29.30 -2.21 -5.80
C LEU A 20 -28.44 -1.17 -5.07
N CYS A 21 -27.19 -1.54 -4.82
CA CYS A 21 -26.17 -0.72 -4.18
C CYS A 21 -25.33 0.02 -5.22
N LEU A 22 -25.19 1.34 -5.06
CA LEU A 22 -24.35 2.20 -5.89
C LEU A 22 -23.25 2.81 -5.04
N THR A 23 -22.02 2.91 -5.57
CA THR A 23 -20.89 3.55 -4.88
C THR A 23 -19.90 4.16 -5.88
N GLY A 24 -19.32 5.31 -5.52
CA GLY A 24 -18.34 6.03 -6.30
C GLY A 24 -18.90 6.78 -7.51
N ASP A 25 -17.96 7.23 -8.36
CA ASP A 25 -18.26 7.93 -9.62
C ASP A 25 -18.66 6.94 -10.72
N LEU A 26 -19.96 6.78 -10.90
CA LEU A 26 -20.56 5.98 -11.97
C LEU A 26 -20.72 6.78 -13.28
N GLY A 27 -20.35 8.06 -13.30
CA GLY A 27 -20.51 8.95 -14.46
C GLY A 27 -21.94 8.91 -15.03
N PRO A 28 -22.12 8.74 -16.35
CA PRO A 28 -23.44 8.73 -16.99
C PRO A 28 -24.30 7.53 -16.59
N ASP A 29 -23.69 6.41 -16.16
CA ASP A 29 -24.44 5.20 -15.76
C ASP A 29 -25.29 5.45 -14.50
N ARG A 30 -24.93 6.44 -13.65
CA ARG A 30 -25.68 6.77 -12.42
C ARG A 30 -27.14 7.11 -12.70
N ALA A 31 -27.39 7.98 -13.69
CA ALA A 31 -28.73 8.42 -14.04
C ALA A 31 -29.58 7.26 -14.61
N GLU A 32 -28.97 6.41 -15.45
CA GLU A 32 -29.65 5.22 -15.99
C GLU A 32 -30.03 4.21 -14.92
N LEU A 33 -29.11 3.95 -13.98
CA LEU A 33 -29.32 3.03 -12.86
C LEU A 33 -30.37 3.58 -11.88
N ALA A 34 -30.38 4.89 -11.64
CA ALA A 34 -31.40 5.57 -10.85
C ALA A 34 -32.78 5.56 -11.51
N ALA A 35 -32.85 5.55 -12.84
CA ALA A 35 -34.10 5.48 -13.60
C ALA A 35 -34.69 4.06 -13.70
N LEU A 36 -33.98 3.02 -13.24
CA LEU A 36 -34.51 1.66 -13.23
C LEU A 36 -35.76 1.58 -12.34
N ARG A 37 -36.84 1.02 -12.88
CA ARG A 37 -38.05 0.71 -12.11
C ARG A 37 -37.78 -0.52 -11.26
N LEU A 38 -37.93 -0.35 -9.95
CA LEU A 38 -37.79 -1.38 -8.94
C LEU A 38 -39.18 -1.75 -8.39
N ARG A 39 -39.34 -2.97 -7.89
CA ARG A 39 -40.59 -3.40 -7.24
C ARG A 39 -40.72 -2.76 -5.86
N ALA A 40 -41.90 -2.84 -5.26
CA ALA A 40 -42.12 -2.30 -3.91
C ALA A 40 -41.24 -2.95 -2.83
N ALA A 41 -40.90 -4.24 -3.00
CA ALA A 41 -40.01 -4.97 -2.10
C ALA A 41 -38.51 -4.76 -2.40
N ASP A 42 -38.18 -4.03 -3.46
CA ASP A 42 -36.78 -3.77 -3.82
C ASP A 42 -36.28 -2.49 -3.16
N LEU A 43 -34.99 -2.47 -2.85
CA LEU A 43 -34.32 -1.34 -2.25
C LEU A 43 -33.21 -0.81 -3.17
N ARG A 44 -33.08 0.51 -3.27
CA ARG A 44 -31.91 1.18 -3.86
C ARG A 44 -31.18 1.94 -2.78
N ILE A 45 -29.86 1.76 -2.72
CA ILE A 45 -29.00 2.38 -1.69
C ILE A 45 -27.80 3.02 -2.35
N ASP A 46 -27.48 4.24 -1.94
CA ASP A 46 -26.18 4.83 -2.17
C ASP A 46 -25.29 4.48 -0.98
N LEU A 47 -24.32 3.60 -1.18
CA LEU A 47 -23.44 3.13 -0.11
C LEU A 47 -22.50 4.24 0.39
N ASP A 48 -22.28 5.29 -0.39
CA ASP A 48 -21.46 6.43 0.04
C ASP A 48 -22.21 7.36 1.00
N ALA A 49 -23.55 7.31 0.97
CA ALA A 49 -24.40 8.09 1.87
C ALA A 49 -24.95 7.26 3.04
N HIS A 50 -24.68 5.95 3.08
CA HIS A 50 -25.19 5.06 4.12
C HIS A 50 -24.27 5.03 5.35
N GLY A 51 -24.82 5.44 6.49
CA GLY A 51 -24.08 5.45 7.76
C GLY A 51 -23.75 4.07 8.31
N MET A 52 -22.52 3.92 8.82
CA MET A 52 -22.18 2.80 9.69
C MET A 52 -22.96 2.91 11.01
N GLY A 53 -23.40 1.78 11.55
CA GLY A 53 -24.24 1.71 12.75
C GLY A 53 -25.74 1.75 12.48
N ARG A 54 -26.15 1.66 11.20
CA ARG A 54 -27.55 1.60 10.78
C ARG A 54 -27.74 0.36 9.90
N PRO A 55 -28.42 -0.69 10.39
CA PRO A 55 -28.75 -1.85 9.57
C PRO A 55 -29.50 -1.45 8.30
N VAL A 56 -29.30 -2.20 7.23
CA VAL A 56 -30.09 -2.03 6.01
C VAL A 56 -31.33 -2.89 6.10
N GLU A 57 -32.48 -2.25 6.33
CA GLU A 57 -33.78 -2.93 6.36
C GLU A 57 -34.29 -3.14 4.93
N VAL A 58 -34.42 -4.40 4.51
CA VAL A 58 -34.97 -4.78 3.20
C VAL A 58 -36.39 -5.30 3.41
N PRO A 59 -37.42 -4.74 2.74
CA PRO A 59 -38.78 -5.21 2.92
C PRO A 59 -38.94 -6.70 2.58
N GLY A 60 -39.52 -7.48 3.50
CA GLY A 60 -39.76 -8.90 3.30
C GLY A 60 -38.54 -9.81 3.50
N VAL A 61 -37.51 -9.33 4.21
CA VAL A 61 -36.28 -10.08 4.52
C VAL A 61 -35.92 -9.90 6.00
N GLY A 62 -35.70 -11.02 6.70
CA GLY A 62 -35.21 -11.04 8.09
C GLY A 62 -36.28 -10.94 9.19
N GLY A 63 -37.56 -10.78 8.85
CA GLY A 63 -38.68 -10.92 9.78
C GLY A 63 -39.00 -12.38 10.16
N GLU A 64 -39.88 -12.54 11.15
CA GLU A 64 -40.44 -13.85 11.53
C GLU A 64 -41.25 -14.41 10.34
N ASP A 65 -40.93 -15.62 9.89
CA ASP A 65 -41.44 -16.26 8.64
C ASP A 65 -40.98 -15.64 7.29
N GLU A 66 -40.03 -14.70 7.31
CA GLU A 66 -39.42 -14.14 6.09
C GLU A 66 -38.10 -14.84 5.73
N PRO A 67 -37.68 -14.85 4.45
CA PRO A 67 -36.36 -15.37 4.09
C PRO A 67 -35.25 -14.57 4.78
N ALA A 68 -34.20 -15.27 5.22
CA ALA A 68 -33.03 -14.65 5.84
C ALA A 68 -32.12 -13.95 4.83
N ALA A 69 -32.29 -14.20 3.53
CA ALA A 69 -31.46 -13.67 2.45
C ALA A 69 -32.30 -12.95 1.40
N THR A 70 -31.72 -11.93 0.78
CA THR A 70 -32.28 -11.30 -0.42
C THR A 70 -32.10 -12.22 -1.62
N GLY A 71 -33.04 -12.17 -2.57
CA GLY A 71 -32.89 -12.95 -3.79
C GLY A 71 -31.81 -12.43 -4.72
N LEU A 72 -31.53 -11.12 -4.68
CA LEU A 72 -30.47 -10.49 -5.46
C LEU A 72 -29.89 -9.27 -4.74
N THR A 73 -28.58 -9.21 -4.63
CA THR A 73 -27.85 -7.98 -4.30
C THR A 73 -26.98 -7.60 -5.51
N VAL A 74 -27.10 -6.36 -5.97
CA VAL A 74 -26.28 -5.79 -7.03
C VAL A 74 -25.41 -4.70 -6.44
N VAL A 75 -24.10 -4.77 -6.64
CA VAL A 75 -23.16 -3.72 -6.22
C VAL A 75 -22.49 -3.14 -7.47
N VAL A 76 -22.75 -1.86 -7.76
CA VAL A 76 -22.11 -1.14 -8.87
C VAL A 76 -21.15 -0.10 -8.31
N ALA A 77 -19.87 -0.28 -8.57
CA ALA A 77 -18.78 0.58 -8.11
C ALA A 77 -18.10 1.33 -9.27
N GLY A 78 -17.69 2.59 -9.02
CA GLY A 78 -16.91 3.38 -9.96
C GLY A 78 -15.54 2.76 -10.24
N GLY A 79 -14.82 2.42 -9.17
CA GLY A 79 -13.55 1.69 -9.18
C GLY A 79 -13.42 0.67 -8.05
N LEU A 80 -12.22 0.11 -7.91
CA LEU A 80 -11.84 -0.82 -6.84
C LEU A 80 -11.63 -0.13 -5.49
N THR A 81 -11.21 1.14 -5.43
CA THR A 81 -11.23 1.92 -4.18
C THR A 81 -12.66 2.02 -3.63
N ASP A 82 -13.64 2.28 -4.50
CA ASP A 82 -15.06 2.34 -4.10
C ASP A 82 -15.58 0.96 -3.68
N LEU A 83 -15.22 -0.09 -4.43
CA LEU A 83 -15.60 -1.46 -4.08
C LEU A 83 -15.03 -1.88 -2.71
N ARG A 84 -13.81 -1.47 -2.35
CA ARG A 84 -13.26 -1.72 -1.00
C ARG A 84 -14.06 -1.02 0.07
N ARG A 85 -14.42 0.25 -0.12
CA ARG A 85 -15.29 0.95 0.83
C ARG A 85 -16.62 0.22 0.98
N ALA A 86 -17.21 -0.22 -0.13
CA ALA A 86 -18.46 -0.98 -0.12
C ALA A 86 -18.38 -2.30 0.64
N VAL A 87 -17.24 -3.03 0.62
CA VAL A 87 -17.04 -4.22 1.46
C VAL A 87 -17.32 -3.90 2.93
N THR A 88 -16.78 -2.78 3.44
CA THR A 88 -16.96 -2.36 4.83
C THR A 88 -18.42 -2.01 5.14
N VAL A 89 -19.09 -1.25 4.25
CA VAL A 89 -20.51 -0.88 4.44
C VAL A 89 -21.42 -2.11 4.35
N SER A 90 -21.08 -3.07 3.49
CA SER A 90 -21.88 -4.27 3.24
C SER A 90 -21.95 -5.26 4.40
N THR A 91 -21.19 -5.06 5.48
CA THR A 91 -21.34 -5.85 6.71
C THR A 91 -22.69 -5.61 7.41
N GLN A 92 -23.42 -4.56 6.99
CA GLN A 92 -24.76 -4.21 7.45
C GLN A 92 -25.87 -4.65 6.48
N LEU A 93 -25.52 -5.28 5.35
CA LEU A 93 -26.48 -5.84 4.39
C LEU A 93 -26.88 -7.26 4.81
N PRO A 94 -28.14 -7.67 4.58
CA PRO A 94 -28.52 -9.06 4.74
C PRO A 94 -27.75 -9.97 3.76
N PRO A 95 -27.64 -11.28 4.05
CA PRO A 95 -27.16 -12.26 3.09
C PRO A 95 -27.92 -12.22 1.77
N THR A 96 -27.33 -12.78 0.71
CA THR A 96 -27.95 -12.82 -0.63
C THR A 96 -27.80 -14.16 -1.33
N ALA A 97 -28.82 -14.59 -2.07
CA ALA A 97 -28.78 -15.79 -2.89
C ALA A 97 -28.09 -15.55 -4.24
N HIS A 98 -28.09 -14.32 -4.75
CA HIS A 98 -27.45 -13.94 -6.00
C HIS A 98 -26.74 -12.60 -5.83
N LEU A 99 -25.42 -12.57 -6.02
CA LEU A 99 -24.62 -11.35 -6.00
C LEU A 99 -24.13 -11.00 -7.41
N LEU A 100 -24.46 -9.80 -7.88
CA LEU A 100 -23.87 -9.20 -9.08
C LEU A 100 -22.99 -8.02 -8.68
N VAL A 101 -21.67 -8.18 -8.82
CA VAL A 101 -20.70 -7.12 -8.62
C VAL A 101 -20.30 -6.53 -9.97
N VAL A 102 -20.36 -5.23 -10.12
CA VAL A 102 -19.94 -4.50 -11.32
C VAL A 102 -18.96 -3.41 -10.93
N VAL A 103 -17.79 -3.40 -11.56
CA VAL A 103 -16.83 -2.29 -11.46
C VAL A 103 -16.75 -1.63 -12.82
N ARG A 104 -17.11 -0.34 -12.88
CA ARG A 104 -17.21 0.42 -14.13
C ARG A 104 -15.88 0.56 -14.84
N HIS A 105 -14.80 0.80 -14.09
CA HIS A 105 -13.46 0.92 -14.65
C HIS A 105 -12.40 0.34 -13.72
N VAL A 106 -11.53 -0.49 -14.29
CA VAL A 106 -10.35 -1.04 -13.61
C VAL A 106 -9.10 -0.67 -14.42
N PRO A 107 -8.09 -0.02 -13.82
CA PRO A 107 -6.85 0.32 -14.50
C PRO A 107 -6.13 -0.91 -15.06
N ALA A 108 -5.42 -0.74 -16.18
CA ALA A 108 -4.83 -1.85 -16.93
C ALA A 108 -3.76 -2.66 -16.16
N HIS A 109 -3.23 -2.13 -15.07
CA HIS A 109 -2.23 -2.80 -14.24
C HIS A 109 -2.84 -3.67 -13.14
N LEU A 110 -4.17 -3.71 -13.01
CA LEU A 110 -4.91 -4.53 -12.04
C LEU A 110 -5.60 -5.71 -12.74
N GLY A 111 -5.85 -6.77 -11.97
CA GLY A 111 -6.40 -8.02 -12.47
C GLY A 111 -7.94 -7.98 -12.67
N PRO A 112 -8.49 -9.04 -13.29
CA PRO A 112 -9.94 -9.21 -13.39
C PRO A 112 -10.60 -9.43 -12.02
N LEU A 113 -11.93 -9.32 -11.97
CA LEU A 113 -12.75 -9.64 -10.77
C LEU A 113 -12.98 -11.14 -10.61
N VAL A 114 -11.90 -11.95 -10.63
CA VAL A 114 -11.99 -13.39 -10.38
C VAL A 114 -11.85 -13.61 -8.88
N PRO A 115 -12.92 -14.01 -8.15
CA PRO A 115 -12.85 -14.12 -6.69
C PRO A 115 -11.78 -15.11 -6.23
N ALA A 116 -11.10 -14.77 -5.14
CA ALA A 116 -10.30 -15.72 -4.39
C ALA A 116 -11.18 -16.26 -3.26
N PRO A 117 -11.67 -17.51 -3.33
CA PRO A 117 -12.59 -18.04 -2.33
C PRO A 117 -11.95 -18.02 -0.93
N PRO A 118 -12.78 -17.85 0.11
CA PRO A 118 -12.31 -17.82 1.49
C PRO A 118 -11.95 -19.24 1.99
N THR A 119 -12.04 -19.53 3.29
CA THR A 119 -11.52 -20.78 3.88
C THR A 119 -12.51 -21.97 3.75
N ILE A 120 -12.22 -23.11 4.39
CA ILE A 120 -12.99 -24.37 4.27
C ILE A 120 -14.48 -24.15 4.57
N ASP A 121 -15.35 -24.85 3.82
CA ASP A 121 -16.81 -24.87 3.88
C ASP A 121 -17.55 -23.58 3.50
N GLU A 122 -16.83 -22.47 3.37
CA GLU A 122 -17.37 -21.26 2.76
C GLU A 122 -17.43 -21.46 1.24
N TRP A 123 -18.64 -21.26 0.67
CA TRP A 123 -18.95 -21.39 -0.77
C TRP A 123 -19.23 -22.82 -1.29
N ASN A 124 -19.46 -23.82 -0.43
CA ASN A 124 -19.93 -25.14 -0.87
C ASN A 124 -21.23 -25.08 -1.69
N ASP A 125 -22.09 -24.10 -1.39
CA ASP A 125 -23.35 -23.85 -2.10
C ASP A 125 -23.20 -22.95 -3.34
N LEU A 126 -21.96 -22.62 -3.77
CA LEU A 126 -21.76 -21.87 -5.01
C LEU A 126 -22.27 -22.69 -6.20
N HIS A 127 -23.40 -22.29 -6.76
CA HIS A 127 -24.01 -22.94 -7.91
C HIS A 127 -23.45 -22.42 -9.23
N GLU A 128 -23.20 -21.12 -9.31
CA GLU A 128 -22.74 -20.48 -10.53
C GLU A 128 -21.81 -19.30 -10.25
N MET A 129 -20.73 -19.19 -11.03
CA MET A 129 -19.84 -18.03 -11.07
C MET A 129 -19.60 -17.60 -12.51
N ARG A 130 -19.82 -16.32 -12.83
CA ARG A 130 -19.49 -15.73 -14.14
C ARG A 130 -18.69 -14.46 -14.00
N VAL A 131 -17.55 -14.39 -14.68
CA VAL A 131 -16.75 -13.16 -14.78
C VAL A 131 -16.78 -12.66 -16.22
N ARG A 132 -17.18 -11.40 -16.41
CA ARG A 132 -17.33 -10.77 -17.73
C ARG A 132 -16.57 -9.46 -17.76
N ARG A 133 -15.96 -9.17 -18.91
CA ARG A 133 -15.37 -7.87 -19.20
C ARG A 133 -16.34 -7.06 -20.07
N PHE A 134 -16.56 -5.80 -19.73
CA PHE A 134 -17.28 -4.84 -20.56
C PHE A 134 -16.30 -4.00 -21.38
N GLU A 135 -16.79 -3.31 -22.41
CA GLU A 135 -15.98 -2.30 -23.14
C GLU A 135 -15.43 -1.24 -22.16
N ASN A 136 -14.28 -0.63 -22.49
CA ASN A 136 -13.60 0.38 -21.66
C ASN A 136 -13.12 -0.09 -20.27
N ARG A 137 -12.76 -1.38 -20.14
CA ARG A 137 -12.12 -1.97 -18.94
C ARG A 137 -13.03 -2.12 -17.70
N GLY A 138 -14.35 -2.11 -17.89
CA GLY A 138 -15.28 -2.52 -16.85
C GLY A 138 -15.31 -4.04 -16.67
N TRP A 139 -15.69 -4.49 -15.49
CA TRP A 139 -15.82 -5.90 -15.14
C TRP A 139 -17.12 -6.18 -14.40
N ALA A 140 -17.68 -7.36 -14.59
CA ALA A 140 -18.73 -7.92 -13.73
C ALA A 140 -18.31 -9.29 -13.20
N CYS A 141 -18.64 -9.56 -11.94
CA CYS A 141 -18.60 -10.87 -11.31
C CYS A 141 -20.00 -11.20 -10.80
N GLU A 142 -20.57 -12.30 -11.26
CA GLU A 142 -21.89 -12.80 -10.88
C GLU A 142 -21.69 -14.11 -10.12
N LEU A 143 -22.32 -14.22 -8.95
CA LEU A 143 -22.20 -15.35 -8.03
C LEU A 143 -23.59 -15.76 -7.56
N CYS A 144 -23.93 -17.05 -7.67
CA CYS A 144 -25.21 -17.60 -7.23
C CYS A 144 -24.98 -18.63 -6.12
N PHE A 145 -25.55 -18.39 -4.95
CA PHE A 145 -25.53 -19.24 -3.76
C PHE A 145 -26.97 -19.50 -3.31
N PRO A 146 -27.62 -20.60 -3.74
CA PRO A 146 -29.01 -20.85 -3.38
C PRO A 146 -29.28 -20.86 -1.87
N GLY A 147 -28.29 -21.24 -1.04
CA GLY A 147 -28.36 -21.19 0.42
C GLY A 147 -28.13 -19.81 1.06
N GLY A 148 -27.82 -18.78 0.25
CA GLY A 148 -27.41 -17.46 0.71
C GLY A 148 -25.93 -17.36 1.06
N VAL A 149 -25.35 -16.17 0.86
CA VAL A 149 -23.97 -15.83 1.25
C VAL A 149 -23.92 -14.45 1.88
N SER A 150 -22.98 -14.24 2.81
CA SER A 150 -22.64 -12.90 3.28
C SER A 150 -22.15 -12.03 2.11
N VAL A 151 -22.81 -10.89 1.89
CA VAL A 151 -22.43 -9.94 0.82
C VAL A 151 -21.01 -9.43 1.07
N ALA A 152 -20.65 -9.11 2.31
CA ALA A 152 -19.33 -8.59 2.66
C ALA A 152 -18.21 -9.59 2.39
N GLU A 153 -18.40 -10.86 2.75
CA GLU A 153 -17.43 -11.93 2.49
C GLU A 153 -17.27 -12.17 0.98
N ALA A 154 -18.37 -12.18 0.24
CA ALA A 154 -18.35 -12.39 -1.20
C ALA A 154 -17.69 -11.23 -1.95
N LEU A 155 -18.00 -9.98 -1.58
CA LEU A 155 -17.32 -8.78 -2.12
C LEU A 155 -15.83 -8.79 -1.76
N SER A 156 -15.49 -9.17 -0.53
CA SER A 156 -14.10 -9.29 -0.10
C SER A 156 -13.35 -10.30 -0.96
N ALA A 157 -13.92 -11.48 -1.24
CA ALA A 157 -13.32 -12.47 -2.13
C ALA A 157 -13.09 -11.91 -3.55
N VAL A 158 -14.04 -11.15 -4.10
CA VAL A 158 -13.91 -10.47 -5.41
C VAL A 158 -12.76 -9.45 -5.41
N VAL A 159 -12.70 -8.58 -4.39
CA VAL A 159 -11.62 -7.58 -4.26
C VAL A 159 -10.26 -8.27 -4.12
N HIS A 160 -10.15 -9.28 -3.25
CA HIS A 160 -8.93 -10.05 -3.06
C HIS A 160 -8.47 -10.71 -4.36
N GLY A 161 -9.40 -11.23 -5.14
CA GLY A 161 -9.17 -11.79 -6.46
C GLY A 161 -8.42 -10.87 -7.42
N SER A 162 -8.77 -9.59 -7.44
CA SER A 162 -8.20 -8.59 -8.37
C SER A 162 -6.71 -8.30 -8.17
N ARG A 163 -6.15 -8.62 -6.98
CA ARG A 163 -4.74 -8.37 -6.66
C ARG A 163 -4.01 -9.58 -6.09
N GLY A 164 -4.71 -10.60 -5.59
CA GLY A 164 -4.23 -11.78 -4.85
C GLY A 164 -4.36 -11.66 -3.31
N ARG A 165 -4.54 -12.80 -2.65
CA ARG A 165 -4.77 -12.93 -1.18
C ARG A 165 -3.44 -13.05 -0.44
N ARG A 166 -2.89 -11.93 0.02
CA ARG A 166 -1.75 -11.96 0.94
C ARG A 166 -2.26 -12.23 2.35
N ARG A 167 -1.75 -13.27 3.01
CA ARG A 167 -1.90 -13.45 4.47
C ARG A 167 -0.92 -12.51 5.19
N GLY A 168 -1.19 -11.20 5.14
CA GLY A 168 -0.43 -10.22 5.93
C GLY A 168 -0.84 -10.25 7.40
N PRO A 169 0.01 -9.76 8.33
CA PRO A 169 -0.45 -9.53 9.69
C PRO A 169 -1.62 -8.54 9.63
N GLY A 170 -2.80 -8.98 10.08
CA GLY A 170 -4.00 -8.14 10.12
C GLY A 170 -3.78 -6.87 10.93
N ILE A 171 -4.66 -5.89 10.75
CA ILE A 171 -4.82 -4.81 11.73
C ILE A 171 -5.41 -5.51 12.95
N GLY A 172 -4.56 -5.90 13.91
CA GLY A 172 -4.92 -6.76 15.05
C GLY A 172 -5.84 -6.10 16.09
N ILE A 173 -6.62 -5.10 15.69
CA ILE A 173 -7.60 -4.35 16.47
C ILE A 173 -8.91 -4.43 15.69
N LEU A 174 -9.98 -4.96 16.25
CA LEU A 174 -11.32 -4.97 15.67
C LEU A 174 -11.97 -3.58 15.81
N GLY A 175 -12.47 -3.03 14.70
CA GLY A 175 -12.96 -1.65 14.66
C GLY A 175 -14.47 -1.57 14.53
N GLY A 176 -15.11 -0.91 15.49
CA GLY A 176 -16.49 -0.47 15.38
C GLY A 176 -16.56 0.89 14.70
N LEU A 177 -17.59 1.11 13.88
CA LEU A 177 -17.75 2.31 13.07
C LEU A 177 -19.16 2.89 13.21
N HIS A 178 -19.24 4.21 13.35
CA HIS A 178 -20.50 4.95 13.37
C HIS A 178 -20.45 6.21 12.49
N GLY A 179 -21.45 6.41 11.64
CA GLY A 179 -21.63 7.60 10.79
C GLY A 179 -21.42 7.37 9.29
N THR A 180 -21.90 8.32 8.46
CA THR A 180 -21.93 8.27 6.97
C THR A 180 -20.57 8.03 6.32
N ASP A 181 -19.52 8.67 6.83
CA ASP A 181 -18.18 8.59 6.27
C ASP A 181 -17.27 7.58 6.99
N ALA A 182 -17.79 6.83 7.96
CA ALA A 182 -16.96 6.00 8.83
C ALA A 182 -16.32 4.83 8.08
N ALA A 183 -16.94 4.35 7.00
CA ALA A 183 -16.36 3.32 6.14
C ALA A 183 -15.04 3.75 5.45
N LEU A 184 -14.81 5.06 5.27
CA LEU A 184 -13.56 5.60 4.75
C LEU A 184 -12.36 5.31 5.66
N TRP A 185 -12.62 5.12 6.94
CA TRP A 185 -11.58 4.88 7.93
C TRP A 185 -11.05 3.47 7.92
N ARG A 186 -11.84 2.51 7.41
CA ARG A 186 -11.47 1.09 7.42
C ARG A 186 -11.92 0.38 6.15
N PRO A 187 -11.46 0.81 4.96
CA PRO A 187 -11.93 0.28 3.70
C PRO A 187 -11.50 -1.18 3.50
N GLY A 188 -12.42 -2.01 3.02
CA GLY A 188 -12.16 -3.40 2.64
C GLY A 188 -11.99 -4.36 3.81
N ASP A 189 -12.47 -4.01 5.01
CA ASP A 189 -12.37 -4.87 6.19
C ASP A 189 -13.75 -5.45 6.54
N VAL A 190 -13.90 -6.76 6.34
CA VAL A 190 -15.13 -7.49 6.69
C VAL A 190 -15.32 -7.65 8.20
N ALA A 191 -14.25 -7.48 8.99
CA ALA A 191 -14.32 -7.55 10.44
C ALA A 191 -14.77 -6.22 11.07
N ALA A 192 -14.83 -5.13 10.29
CA ALA A 192 -15.36 -3.87 10.77
C ALA A 192 -16.88 -3.95 10.95
N ARG A 193 -17.39 -3.52 12.11
CA ARG A 193 -18.81 -3.60 12.44
C ARG A 193 -19.44 -2.21 12.55
N GLY A 194 -20.66 -2.07 12.04
CA GLY A 194 -21.48 -0.90 12.33
C GLY A 194 -21.92 -0.95 13.80
N VAL A 195 -21.75 0.15 14.53
CA VAL A 195 -22.15 0.27 15.93
C VAL A 195 -23.10 1.44 16.13
N GLY A 196 -24.15 1.24 16.94
CA GLY A 196 -25.11 2.29 17.28
C GLY A 196 -24.44 3.49 17.97
N ALA A 197 -25.06 4.66 17.89
CA ALA A 197 -24.44 5.91 18.33
C ALA A 197 -24.08 5.92 19.83
N SER A 198 -24.87 5.26 20.68
CA SER A 198 -24.69 5.18 22.13
C SER A 198 -24.01 3.90 22.61
N GLY A 199 -23.81 2.92 21.73
CA GLY A 199 -23.48 1.54 22.14
C GLY A 199 -24.69 0.84 22.81
N PRO A 200 -24.46 -0.23 23.58
CA PRO A 200 -23.18 -0.95 23.71
C PRO A 200 -22.80 -1.69 22.42
N VAL A 201 -21.55 -2.10 22.32
CA VAL A 201 -21.07 -2.97 21.26
C VAL A 201 -21.72 -4.35 21.42
N ALA A 202 -22.23 -4.89 20.32
CA ALA A 202 -22.81 -6.24 20.34
C ALA A 202 -21.79 -7.26 20.80
N ILE A 203 -22.23 -8.22 21.61
CA ILE A 203 -21.42 -9.34 22.06
C ILE A 203 -21.71 -10.52 21.14
N ASP A 204 -20.66 -11.10 20.55
CA ASP A 204 -20.74 -12.39 19.87
C ASP A 204 -20.18 -13.47 20.79
N ARG A 205 -21.06 -14.41 21.15
CA ARG A 205 -20.86 -15.45 22.18
C ARG A 205 -20.50 -14.88 23.56
N VAL A 206 -19.26 -14.46 23.73
CA VAL A 206 -18.69 -14.00 25.02
C VAL A 206 -17.73 -12.82 24.87
N THR A 207 -17.50 -12.30 23.67
CA THR A 207 -16.58 -11.18 23.41
C THR A 207 -17.26 -10.08 22.61
N PRO A 208 -16.98 -8.80 22.88
CA PRO A 208 -17.41 -7.70 22.02
C PRO A 208 -16.94 -7.92 20.58
N VAL A 209 -17.76 -7.54 19.60
CA VAL A 209 -17.40 -7.63 18.17
C VAL A 209 -16.42 -6.54 17.71
N SER A 210 -15.98 -5.65 18.61
CA SER A 210 -15.06 -4.54 18.33
C SER A 210 -14.23 -4.23 19.57
N ASP A 211 -12.95 -3.93 19.37
CA ASP A 211 -12.02 -3.54 20.44
C ASP A 211 -12.04 -2.03 20.70
N VAL A 212 -12.40 -1.22 19.70
CA VAL A 212 -12.56 0.24 19.79
C VAL A 212 -13.57 0.71 18.76
N VAL A 213 -14.37 1.73 19.11
CA VAL A 213 -15.36 2.33 18.22
C VAL A 213 -14.90 3.72 17.78
N LEU A 214 -14.91 3.97 16.47
CA LEU A 214 -14.77 5.31 15.89
C LEU A 214 -16.16 5.86 15.56
N ARG A 215 -16.51 7.03 16.12
CA ARG A 215 -17.75 7.75 15.77
C ARG A 215 -17.42 9.05 15.06
N LEU A 216 -18.11 9.28 13.94
CA LEU A 216 -18.04 10.54 13.22
C LEU A 216 -19.21 11.45 13.59
N ASP A 217 -18.89 12.64 14.09
CA ASP A 217 -19.83 13.72 14.39
C ASP A 217 -20.10 14.53 13.11
N ASP A 218 -21.34 14.52 12.65
CA ASP A 218 -21.81 15.26 11.49
C ASP A 218 -22.24 16.71 11.82
N GLY A 219 -22.09 17.13 13.07
CA GLY A 219 -22.41 18.47 13.56
C GLY A 219 -23.70 18.53 14.39
N GLU A 220 -24.51 17.47 14.41
CA GLU A 220 -25.69 17.36 15.28
C GLU A 220 -25.31 16.96 16.71
N GLY A 221 -24.07 16.53 16.93
CA GLY A 221 -23.53 16.10 18.21
C GLY A 221 -23.80 14.63 18.50
N LEU A 222 -22.76 13.94 18.97
CA LEU A 222 -22.85 12.52 19.35
C LEU A 222 -23.46 12.35 20.74
N PRO A 223 -24.34 11.35 20.95
CA PRO A 223 -24.87 11.03 22.27
C PRO A 223 -23.77 10.50 23.20
N PHE A 224 -24.10 10.41 24.49
CA PHE A 224 -23.22 9.76 25.47
C PHE A 224 -22.94 8.31 25.07
N TRP A 225 -21.72 7.86 25.32
CA TRP A 225 -21.28 6.49 25.05
C TRP A 225 -21.48 5.63 26.29
N GLU A 226 -22.34 4.62 26.19
CA GLU A 226 -22.79 3.81 27.33
C GLU A 226 -21.91 2.58 27.59
N ASP A 227 -21.12 2.15 26.60
CA ASP A 227 -20.26 0.98 26.73
C ASP A 227 -19.02 1.28 27.59
N VAL A 228 -18.90 0.57 28.71
CA VAL A 228 -17.79 0.72 29.65
C VAL A 228 -16.61 -0.21 29.33
N GLU A 229 -16.81 -1.24 28.51
CA GLU A 229 -15.79 -2.22 28.15
C GLU A 229 -15.06 -1.79 26.88
N VAL A 230 -15.81 -1.31 25.88
CA VAL A 230 -15.23 -0.91 24.60
C VAL A 230 -15.03 0.61 24.55
N PRO A 231 -13.78 1.11 24.44
CA PRO A 231 -13.51 2.53 24.34
C PRO A 231 -14.02 3.11 23.02
N VAL A 232 -14.35 4.40 23.05
CA VAL A 232 -14.80 5.18 21.90
C VAL A 232 -13.85 6.31 21.59
N VAL A 233 -13.68 6.61 20.30
CA VAL A 233 -12.92 7.74 19.79
C VAL A 233 -13.82 8.54 18.86
N ASP A 234 -14.04 9.81 19.20
CA ASP A 234 -14.89 10.71 18.41
C ASP A 234 -14.04 11.58 17.48
N ARG A 235 -14.55 11.80 16.25
CA ARG A 235 -13.94 12.64 15.22
C ARG A 235 -14.99 13.44 14.47
N PRO A 236 -14.65 14.62 13.91
CA PRO A 236 -15.55 15.28 12.97
C PRO A 236 -15.67 14.46 11.68
N ALA A 237 -16.86 14.46 11.07
CA ALA A 237 -17.03 13.92 9.73
C ALA A 237 -16.22 14.76 8.71
N PRO A 238 -15.59 14.15 7.69
CA PRO A 238 -14.80 14.85 6.67
C PRO A 238 -15.53 16.03 6.01
N VAL A 239 -16.84 15.90 5.78
CA VAL A 239 -17.66 16.88 5.06
C VAL A 239 -18.41 17.84 6.01
N ALA A 240 -18.29 17.67 7.32
CA ALA A 240 -18.98 18.51 8.31
C ALA A 240 -18.26 19.86 8.52
N ALA A 241 -18.26 20.73 7.51
CA ALA A 241 -17.97 22.15 7.66
C ALA A 241 -19.26 22.91 8.03
N VAL A 242 -19.85 22.61 9.19
CA VAL A 242 -21.02 23.34 9.69
C VAL A 242 -20.55 24.56 10.50
N PRO A 243 -21.11 25.77 10.31
CA PRO A 243 -20.85 26.92 11.18
C PRO A 243 -21.20 26.56 12.64
N GLY A 244 -20.22 26.54 13.54
CA GLY A 244 -20.37 26.09 14.93
C GLY A 244 -19.86 24.68 15.23
N ALA A 245 -19.23 24.01 14.25
CA ALA A 245 -18.57 22.72 14.45
C ALA A 245 -17.65 22.74 15.69
N ARG A 246 -17.78 21.70 16.52
CA ARG A 246 -16.96 21.56 17.74
C ARG A 246 -15.48 21.61 17.38
N VAL A 247 -14.72 22.40 18.14
CA VAL A 247 -13.26 22.39 18.03
C VAL A 247 -12.76 21.12 18.69
N TYR A 248 -12.45 20.12 17.88
CA TYR A 248 -11.68 18.96 18.33
C TYR A 248 -10.27 19.44 18.67
N ALA A 249 -9.74 19.10 19.84
CA ALA A 249 -8.34 19.31 20.20
C ALA A 249 -7.48 18.15 19.67
N GLY A 250 -6.15 18.33 19.61
CA GLY A 250 -5.23 17.25 19.23
C GLY A 250 -4.69 17.35 17.80
N ASP A 251 -3.87 16.35 17.43
CA ASP A 251 -3.11 16.29 16.18
C ASP A 251 -4.03 16.47 14.95
N PRO A 252 -3.80 17.51 14.12
CA PRO A 252 -4.55 17.72 12.88
C PRO A 252 -4.52 16.52 11.94
N VAL A 253 -3.44 15.75 11.92
CA VAL A 253 -3.29 14.54 11.09
C VAL A 253 -4.32 13.49 11.51
N ALA A 254 -4.61 13.37 12.81
CA ALA A 254 -5.53 12.37 13.35
C ALA A 254 -7.01 12.61 12.98
N ARG A 255 -7.34 13.75 12.35
CA ARG A 255 -8.68 14.09 11.86
C ARG A 255 -8.89 13.73 10.39
N VAL A 256 -7.82 13.40 9.69
CA VAL A 256 -7.84 13.05 8.27
C VAL A 256 -8.10 11.55 8.15
N ALA A 257 -9.20 11.19 7.50
CA ALA A 257 -9.48 9.80 7.17
C ALA A 257 -8.30 9.22 6.34
N PRO A 258 -7.89 7.97 6.60
CA PRO A 258 -6.73 7.38 5.97
C PRO A 258 -6.87 7.29 4.45
N VAL A 259 -5.71 7.23 3.79
CA VAL A 259 -5.58 6.85 2.39
C VAL A 259 -5.77 5.33 2.29
N ASP A 260 -6.60 4.89 1.35
CA ASP A 260 -6.68 3.47 0.96
C ASP A 260 -5.40 3.06 0.24
N ASP A 261 -4.34 2.82 1.01
CA ASP A 261 -2.99 2.50 0.53
C ASP A 261 -2.93 1.20 -0.28
N ARG A 262 -4.01 0.42 -0.37
CA ARG A 262 -4.08 -0.78 -1.24
C ARG A 262 -4.39 -0.47 -2.70
N PHE A 263 -5.13 0.60 -2.98
CA PHE A 263 -5.48 1.01 -4.35
C PHE A 263 -4.95 2.41 -4.69
N VAL A 264 -4.81 3.28 -3.71
CA VAL A 264 -4.24 4.62 -3.83
C VAL A 264 -2.76 4.55 -3.43
N ASN A 265 -1.94 4.11 -4.38
CA ASN A 265 -0.51 3.90 -4.15
C ASN A 265 0.28 4.04 -5.47
N PRO A 266 1.61 3.87 -5.44
CA PRO A 266 2.45 4.08 -6.61
C PRO A 266 2.29 3.04 -7.72
N SER A 267 1.51 1.96 -7.53
CA SER A 267 1.28 0.95 -8.58
C SER A 267 0.87 1.61 -9.89
N GLY A 268 1.54 1.24 -10.98
CA GLY A 268 1.30 1.83 -12.30
C GLY A 268 1.90 3.23 -12.49
N PHE A 269 2.78 3.69 -11.60
CA PHE A 269 3.56 4.92 -11.75
C PHE A 269 4.25 5.00 -13.13
N THR A 270 4.32 6.21 -13.66
CA THR A 270 4.97 6.49 -14.95
C THR A 270 6.10 7.49 -14.76
N LYS A 271 7.16 7.31 -15.56
CA LYS A 271 8.34 8.19 -15.59
C LYS A 271 8.20 9.30 -16.64
N LYS A 272 6.98 9.68 -16.99
CA LYS A 272 6.73 10.68 -18.04
C LYS A 272 7.15 12.07 -17.53
N THR A 273 8.16 12.65 -18.17
CA THR A 273 8.65 14.01 -17.90
C THR A 273 8.22 15.04 -18.95
N LYS A 274 7.69 14.60 -20.09
CA LYS A 274 7.27 15.49 -21.19
C LYS A 274 5.77 15.85 -21.15
N GLY A 275 5.04 15.36 -20.16
CA GLY A 275 3.62 15.67 -19.99
C GLY A 275 3.39 17.11 -19.51
N PRO A 276 2.13 17.60 -19.58
CA PRO A 276 1.79 18.90 -19.01
C PRO A 276 1.90 18.86 -17.48
N LEU A 277 1.96 20.05 -16.88
CA LEU A 277 1.85 20.23 -15.45
C LEU A 277 0.38 20.48 -15.10
N GLY A 278 -0.19 19.68 -14.21
CA GLY A 278 -1.53 19.93 -13.68
C GLY A 278 -1.52 20.98 -12.57
N ARG A 279 -2.69 21.51 -12.23
CA ARG A 279 -2.91 22.44 -11.11
C ARG A 279 -3.95 21.83 -10.17
N PHE A 280 -3.63 21.66 -8.90
CA PHE A 280 -4.61 21.37 -7.86
C PHE A 280 -5.15 22.71 -7.35
N ALA A 281 -6.37 23.04 -7.73
CA ALA A 281 -6.99 24.33 -7.48
C ALA A 281 -8.51 24.19 -7.34
N GLU A 282 -9.16 25.23 -6.82
CA GLU A 282 -10.61 25.32 -6.81
C GLU A 282 -11.13 25.76 -8.18
N ALA A 283 -12.08 25.02 -8.74
CA ALA A 283 -12.85 25.42 -9.91
C ALA A 283 -14.32 25.04 -9.72
N ASP A 284 -15.24 25.94 -10.08
CA ASP A 284 -16.69 25.77 -9.86
C ASP A 284 -17.05 25.45 -8.40
N GLY A 285 -16.37 26.06 -7.43
CA GLY A 285 -16.61 25.84 -5.99
C GLY A 285 -16.13 24.48 -5.47
N ARG A 286 -15.32 23.75 -6.24
CA ARG A 286 -14.79 22.42 -5.85
C ARG A 286 -13.31 22.30 -6.16
N LEU A 287 -12.58 21.68 -5.23
CA LEU A 287 -11.18 21.32 -5.48
C LEU A 287 -11.08 20.21 -6.52
N GLY A 288 -10.05 20.30 -7.36
CA GLY A 288 -9.77 19.32 -8.39
C GLY A 288 -8.37 19.49 -8.96
N VAL A 289 -7.96 18.51 -9.76
CA VAL A 289 -6.75 18.63 -10.59
C VAL A 289 -7.18 19.01 -12.00
N HIS A 290 -6.59 20.09 -12.50
CA HIS A 290 -6.89 20.70 -13.79
C HIS A 290 -5.65 20.71 -14.66
N ASP A 291 -5.85 20.73 -15.98
CA ASP A 291 -4.83 21.17 -16.93
C ASP A 291 -5.38 22.34 -17.78
N ASP A 292 -4.74 22.63 -18.90
CA ASP A 292 -5.17 23.71 -19.79
C ASP A 292 -6.43 23.35 -20.60
N THR A 293 -6.86 22.09 -20.58
CA THR A 293 -8.05 21.59 -21.27
C THR A 293 -9.28 21.52 -20.37
N GLY A 294 -9.09 21.53 -19.04
CA GLY A 294 -10.17 21.57 -18.05
C GLY A 294 -9.90 20.69 -16.84
N VAL A 295 -10.97 20.23 -16.20
CA VAL A 295 -10.86 19.41 -14.99
C VAL A 295 -10.55 17.96 -15.36
N LEU A 296 -9.40 17.46 -14.91
CA LEU A 296 -8.98 16.08 -15.13
C LEU A 296 -9.56 15.14 -14.06
N VAL A 297 -9.57 15.60 -12.81
CA VAL A 297 -10.04 14.83 -11.65
C VAL A 297 -10.75 15.77 -10.69
N ARG A 298 -11.93 15.36 -10.22
CA ARG A 298 -12.62 15.95 -9.07
C ARG A 298 -12.69 14.91 -7.97
N PRO A 299 -11.89 15.03 -6.90
CA PRO A 299 -12.06 14.17 -5.73
C PRO A 299 -13.50 14.22 -5.21
N ALA A 300 -13.92 13.15 -4.54
CA ALA A 300 -15.19 13.15 -3.82
C ALA A 300 -15.19 14.24 -2.72
N LEU A 301 -16.38 14.61 -2.23
CA LEU A 301 -16.51 15.68 -1.22
C LEU A 301 -15.78 15.36 0.09
N ASP A 302 -15.58 14.07 0.37
CA ASP A 302 -14.81 13.54 1.51
C ASP A 302 -13.28 13.48 1.26
N GLY A 303 -12.81 14.02 0.12
CA GLY A 303 -11.41 14.02 -0.27
C GLY A 303 -10.90 12.70 -0.88
N THR A 304 -11.77 11.73 -1.14
CA THR A 304 -11.38 10.44 -1.75
C THR A 304 -10.83 10.67 -3.15
N VAL A 305 -9.60 10.20 -3.36
CA VAL A 305 -8.97 10.01 -4.67
C VAL A 305 -8.92 8.51 -4.93
N THR A 306 -9.31 8.09 -6.12
CA THR A 306 -9.36 6.66 -6.50
C THR A 306 -8.16 6.25 -7.36
N GLU A 307 -7.98 4.95 -7.57
CA GLU A 307 -7.01 4.44 -8.53
C GLU A 307 -7.30 4.88 -9.97
N ASN A 308 -8.56 5.14 -10.30
CA ASN A 308 -9.00 5.66 -11.59
C ASN A 308 -8.60 7.12 -11.77
N ASP A 309 -8.68 7.91 -10.72
CA ASP A 309 -8.18 9.29 -10.70
C ASP A 309 -6.67 9.31 -10.90
N LEU A 310 -5.93 8.47 -10.18
CA LEU A 310 -4.48 8.34 -10.39
C LEU A 310 -4.15 7.93 -11.82
N GLU A 311 -4.89 7.01 -12.43
CA GLU A 311 -4.71 6.61 -13.83
C GLU A 311 -4.84 7.81 -14.79
N ARG A 312 -5.89 8.63 -14.61
CA ARG A 312 -6.10 9.85 -15.41
C ARG A 312 -4.92 10.82 -15.29
N LEU A 313 -4.30 10.91 -14.12
CA LEU A 313 -3.17 11.81 -13.86
C LEU A 313 -1.80 11.24 -14.29
N ARG A 314 -1.68 9.96 -14.66
CA ARG A 314 -0.39 9.32 -15.03
C ARG A 314 0.28 9.91 -16.27
N HIS A 315 -0.40 10.75 -17.04
CA HIS A 315 0.20 11.44 -18.19
C HIS A 315 0.87 12.76 -17.80
N LEU A 316 0.56 13.31 -16.62
CA LEU A 316 1.12 14.55 -16.12
C LEU A 316 2.57 14.38 -15.69
N ARG A 317 3.35 15.44 -15.87
CA ARG A 317 4.69 15.55 -15.30
C ARG A 317 4.64 15.77 -13.78
N GLY A 318 3.61 16.43 -13.28
CA GLY A 318 3.37 16.65 -11.86
C GLY A 318 2.14 17.54 -11.68
N VAL A 319 1.87 17.92 -10.44
CA VAL A 319 0.76 18.81 -10.08
C VAL A 319 1.29 19.95 -9.20
N ARG A 320 1.05 21.19 -9.63
CA ARG A 320 1.24 22.38 -8.81
C ARG A 320 0.07 22.51 -7.84
N VAL A 321 0.36 22.63 -6.55
CA VAL A 321 -0.64 22.92 -5.52
C VAL A 321 -0.84 24.43 -5.45
N GLU A 322 -2.02 24.88 -5.87
CA GLU A 322 -2.48 26.25 -5.72
C GLU A 322 -3.39 26.29 -4.49
N TRP A 323 -2.81 26.71 -3.37
CA TRP A 323 -3.49 26.67 -2.07
C TRP A 323 -4.75 27.54 -2.09
N PRO A 324 -5.95 26.98 -1.85
CA PRO A 324 -7.14 27.79 -1.68
C PRO A 324 -7.06 28.60 -0.38
N ASP A 325 -7.77 29.74 -0.35
CA ASP A 325 -7.85 30.62 0.82
C ASP A 325 -8.35 29.89 2.07
N ARG A 326 -9.21 28.88 1.87
CA ARG A 326 -9.75 28.00 2.91
C ARG A 326 -9.67 26.55 2.44
N GLY A 327 -9.50 25.64 3.39
CA GLY A 327 -9.54 24.21 3.12
C GLY A 327 -9.88 23.43 4.38
N ASP A 328 -10.17 22.14 4.18
CA ASP A 328 -10.68 21.22 5.18
C ASP A 328 -9.92 19.88 5.17
N ALA A 329 -10.39 18.93 5.98
CA ALA A 329 -9.80 17.60 6.06
C ALA A 329 -9.88 16.84 4.72
N SER A 330 -10.92 17.09 3.91
CA SER A 330 -11.10 16.50 2.58
C SER A 330 -10.03 16.99 1.60
N ALA A 331 -9.72 18.28 1.59
CA ALA A 331 -8.63 18.86 0.79
C ALA A 331 -7.26 18.24 1.16
N VAL A 332 -7.00 18.13 2.47
CA VAL A 332 -5.78 17.50 3.00
C VAL A 332 -5.70 16.03 2.58
N ARG A 333 -6.80 15.28 2.69
CA ARG A 333 -6.87 13.87 2.29
C ARG A 333 -6.61 13.68 0.80
N ALA A 334 -7.16 14.55 -0.04
CA ALA A 334 -6.94 14.50 -1.48
C ALA A 334 -5.46 14.70 -1.84
N LEU A 335 -4.81 15.73 -1.27
CA LEU A 335 -3.38 15.99 -1.47
C LEU A 335 -2.50 14.85 -0.95
N ALA A 336 -2.78 14.31 0.25
CA ALA A 336 -2.10 13.15 0.80
C ALA A 336 -2.26 11.92 -0.12
N SER A 337 -3.45 11.71 -0.68
CA SER A 337 -3.75 10.62 -1.61
C SER A 337 -3.00 10.76 -2.93
N LEU A 338 -2.89 11.97 -3.49
CA LEU A 338 -2.10 12.24 -4.70
C LEU A 338 -0.61 11.93 -4.46
N ALA A 339 -0.06 12.39 -3.33
CA ALA A 339 1.31 12.10 -2.92
C ALA A 339 1.53 10.59 -2.73
N ALA A 340 0.66 9.90 -2.00
CA ALA A 340 0.71 8.43 -1.81
C ALA A 340 0.62 7.67 -3.15
N GLY A 341 -0.20 8.16 -4.08
CA GLY A 341 -0.32 7.65 -5.44
C GLY A 341 0.93 7.84 -6.30
N GLY A 342 1.94 8.57 -5.81
CA GLY A 342 3.17 8.89 -6.53
C GLY A 342 3.00 10.04 -7.53
N VAL A 343 2.00 10.91 -7.38
CA VAL A 343 1.92 12.15 -8.17
C VAL A 343 2.94 13.14 -7.60
N PRO A 344 3.94 13.61 -8.38
CA PRO A 344 4.85 14.65 -7.90
C PRO A 344 4.07 15.93 -7.63
N LEU A 345 4.16 16.45 -6.40
CA LEU A 345 3.50 17.68 -5.97
C LEU A 345 4.53 18.77 -5.74
N VAL A 346 4.29 19.96 -6.26
CA VAL A 346 5.11 21.16 -6.03
C VAL A 346 4.19 22.34 -5.70
N GLY A 347 4.65 23.34 -4.97
CA GLY A 347 3.80 24.49 -4.63
C GLY A 347 4.48 25.50 -3.71
N GLY A 348 3.72 26.52 -3.31
CA GLY A 348 4.17 27.46 -2.28
C GLY A 348 4.07 26.88 -0.86
N PRO A 349 4.44 27.66 0.17
CA PRO A 349 4.27 27.28 1.57
C PRO A 349 2.83 26.89 1.89
N ALA A 350 2.64 25.83 2.66
CA ALA A 350 1.31 25.34 3.03
C ALA A 350 0.61 26.31 4.01
N PRO A 351 -0.69 26.62 3.82
CA PRO A 351 -1.46 27.41 4.76
C PRO A 351 -1.72 26.64 6.06
N ALA A 352 -2.07 27.36 7.14
CA ALA A 352 -2.26 26.76 8.47
C ALA A 352 -3.33 25.64 8.51
N TRP A 353 -4.39 25.75 7.71
CA TRP A 353 -5.44 24.73 7.64
C TRP A 353 -4.91 23.39 7.07
N ALA A 354 -3.82 23.41 6.30
CA ALA A 354 -3.22 22.22 5.71
C ALA A 354 -2.29 21.46 6.69
N ALA A 355 -2.24 21.85 7.97
CA ALA A 355 -1.44 21.20 9.01
C ALA A 355 -1.69 19.67 9.10
N GLY A 356 -2.89 19.23 8.74
CA GLY A 356 -3.25 17.80 8.68
C GLY A 356 -2.44 16.99 7.67
N LEU A 357 -1.70 17.61 6.74
CA LEU A 357 -0.79 16.88 5.83
C LEU A 357 0.35 16.19 6.59
N GLY A 358 0.75 16.72 7.74
CA GLY A 358 1.94 16.31 8.48
C GLY A 358 3.19 17.05 8.00
N ALA A 359 4.15 17.22 8.91
CA ALA A 359 5.34 18.04 8.71
C ALA A 359 6.12 17.69 7.44
N ASP A 360 6.40 16.39 7.22
CA ASP A 360 7.18 15.94 6.06
C ASP A 360 6.56 16.38 4.72
N LEU A 361 5.23 16.27 4.55
CA LEU A 361 4.58 16.70 3.31
C LEU A 361 4.57 18.22 3.17
N ILE A 362 4.34 18.94 4.28
CA ILE A 362 4.37 20.41 4.31
C ILE A 362 5.75 20.94 3.90
N ASP A 363 6.82 20.29 4.33
CA ASP A 363 8.19 20.67 4.01
C ASP A 363 8.58 20.25 2.58
N LEU A 364 8.13 19.07 2.14
CA LEU A 364 8.51 18.54 0.83
C LEU A 364 7.82 19.27 -0.34
N ILE A 365 6.54 19.62 -0.25
CA ILE A 365 5.80 20.27 -1.36
C ILE A 365 6.51 21.53 -1.90
N PRO A 366 6.99 22.47 -1.06
CA PRO A 366 7.72 23.65 -1.54
C PRO A 366 9.23 23.44 -1.71
N SER A 367 9.77 22.25 -1.43
CA SER A 367 11.23 22.00 -1.41
C SER A 367 11.90 22.05 -2.78
N VAL A 368 11.13 21.92 -3.87
CA VAL A 368 11.63 21.96 -5.25
C VAL A 368 10.65 22.74 -6.13
N GLY A 369 11.18 23.43 -7.15
CA GLY A 369 10.36 24.07 -8.18
C GLY A 369 9.94 23.10 -9.28
N GLU A 370 9.09 23.58 -10.18
CA GLU A 370 8.54 22.80 -11.29
C GLU A 370 9.56 22.41 -12.35
N GLU A 371 10.62 23.21 -12.48
CA GLU A 371 11.76 22.96 -13.35
C GLU A 371 12.42 21.62 -13.01
N VAL A 372 12.48 21.26 -11.73
CA VAL A 372 13.02 19.97 -11.26
C VAL A 372 12.21 18.79 -11.80
N LEU A 373 10.92 18.98 -12.08
CA LEU A 373 10.06 17.91 -12.59
C LEU A 373 10.34 17.58 -14.07
N THR A 374 11.12 18.40 -14.78
CA THR A 374 11.54 18.12 -16.16
C THR A 374 12.68 17.09 -16.24
N ASP A 375 13.45 16.96 -15.17
CA ASP A 375 14.48 15.94 -15.00
C ASP A 375 13.86 14.63 -14.50
N ALA A 376 14.09 13.54 -15.22
CA ALA A 376 13.46 12.25 -14.92
C ALA A 376 13.89 11.66 -13.58
N MET A 377 15.16 11.84 -13.22
CA MET A 377 15.72 11.33 -11.98
C MET A 377 15.21 12.15 -10.80
N ARG A 378 15.39 13.48 -10.85
CA ARG A 378 14.99 14.38 -9.76
C ARG A 378 13.49 14.37 -9.50
N ARG A 379 12.68 14.27 -10.56
CA ARG A 379 11.23 14.08 -10.45
C ARG A 379 10.87 12.81 -9.70
N GLU A 380 11.53 11.68 -10.01
CA GLU A 380 11.26 10.40 -9.34
C GLU A 380 11.77 10.42 -7.88
N GLU A 381 12.94 11.01 -7.61
CA GLU A 381 13.43 11.26 -6.24
C GLU A 381 12.42 12.05 -5.40
N HIS A 382 11.89 13.14 -5.95
CA HIS A 382 10.89 13.98 -5.29
C HIS A 382 9.58 13.21 -5.03
N SER A 383 9.08 12.50 -6.05
CA SER A 383 7.90 11.63 -5.93
C SER A 383 8.09 10.58 -4.84
N ILE A 384 9.28 9.98 -4.72
CA ILE A 384 9.61 8.99 -3.68
C ILE A 384 9.50 9.59 -2.28
N ARG A 385 10.06 10.77 -2.06
CA ARG A 385 9.99 11.44 -0.75
C ARG A 385 8.55 11.75 -0.36
N LEU A 386 7.77 12.31 -1.29
CA LEU A 386 6.35 12.61 -1.07
C LEU A 386 5.53 11.36 -0.74
N ARG A 387 5.67 10.28 -1.53
CA ARG A 387 4.89 9.05 -1.28
C ARG A 387 5.30 8.34 0.00
N ARG A 388 6.58 8.38 0.39
CA ARG A 388 7.05 7.86 1.69
C ARG A 388 6.34 8.59 2.84
N ALA A 389 6.37 9.92 2.82
CA ALA A 389 5.72 10.75 3.82
C ALA A 389 4.22 10.48 3.88
N ALA A 390 3.54 10.48 2.73
CA ALA A 390 2.10 10.25 2.66
C ALA A 390 1.68 8.85 3.15
N LEU A 391 2.33 7.78 2.67
CA LEU A 391 1.98 6.41 3.04
C LEU A 391 2.25 6.11 4.52
N ARG A 392 3.31 6.66 5.10
CA ARG A 392 3.63 6.48 6.53
C ARG A 392 2.64 7.20 7.43
N THR A 393 2.31 8.45 7.09
CA THR A 393 1.47 9.33 7.92
C THR A 393 -0.02 9.03 7.78
N HIS A 394 -0.48 8.66 6.58
CA HIS A 394 -1.90 8.56 6.24
C HIS A 394 -2.38 7.15 5.90
N GLY A 395 -1.53 6.12 5.94
CA GLY A 395 -1.95 4.74 5.69
C GLY A 395 -2.94 4.20 6.73
N VAL A 396 -3.82 3.29 6.31
CA VAL A 396 -4.89 2.71 7.17
C VAL A 396 -4.32 2.10 8.44
N ARG A 397 -3.25 1.31 8.33
CA ARG A 397 -2.61 0.66 9.49
C ARG A 397 -2.06 1.67 10.50
N THR A 398 -1.41 2.74 10.03
CA THR A 398 -0.90 3.79 10.91
C THR A 398 -2.06 4.45 11.66
N ARG A 399 -3.12 4.83 10.93
CA ARG A 399 -4.27 5.52 11.53
C ARG A 399 -4.94 4.70 12.63
N TRP A 400 -5.16 3.41 12.42
CA TRP A 400 -5.77 2.54 13.44
C TRP A 400 -4.85 2.23 14.62
N ARG A 401 -3.53 2.19 14.41
CA ARG A 401 -2.59 2.12 15.55
C ARG A 401 -2.64 3.38 16.40
N SER A 402 -2.75 4.55 15.78
CA SER A 402 -2.91 5.82 16.52
C SER A 402 -4.24 5.87 17.28
N LEU A 403 -5.36 5.46 16.64
CA LEU A 403 -6.67 5.40 17.30
C LEU A 403 -6.67 4.43 18.49
N ALA A 404 -6.08 3.25 18.33
CA ALA A 404 -5.97 2.29 19.42
C ALA A 404 -5.07 2.79 20.56
N ALA A 405 -3.95 3.47 20.24
CA ALA A 405 -3.11 4.08 21.27
C ALA A 405 -3.84 5.17 22.06
N GLU A 406 -4.61 6.03 21.37
CA GLU A 406 -5.46 7.05 22.01
C GLU A 406 -6.54 6.45 22.90
N ALA A 407 -7.12 5.33 22.46
CA ALA A 407 -8.08 4.54 23.23
C ALA A 407 -7.44 3.72 24.37
N GLY A 408 -6.11 3.78 24.56
CA GLY A 408 -5.40 3.04 25.61
C GLY A 408 -5.26 1.53 25.36
N LEU A 409 -5.47 1.06 24.13
CA LEU A 409 -5.38 -0.35 23.77
C LEU A 409 -3.93 -0.81 23.57
N PRO A 410 -3.61 -2.07 23.94
CA PRO A 410 -2.30 -2.64 23.68
C PRO A 410 -2.08 -2.82 22.17
N LEU A 411 -1.00 -2.24 21.65
CA LEU A 411 -0.67 -2.36 20.23
C LEU A 411 0.15 -3.63 19.97
N PRO A 412 -0.15 -4.40 18.91
CA PRO A 412 0.73 -5.48 18.49
C PRO A 412 2.10 -4.91 18.11
N PRO A 413 3.18 -5.67 18.33
CA PRO A 413 4.52 -5.23 17.98
C PRO A 413 4.63 -4.94 16.48
N GLU A 414 5.45 -3.96 16.13
CA GLU A 414 5.79 -3.73 14.73
C GLU A 414 6.47 -4.96 14.12
N THR A 415 6.18 -5.16 12.83
CA THR A 415 6.73 -6.27 12.06
C THR A 415 8.25 -6.13 12.00
N ARG A 416 8.94 -7.16 12.50
CA ARG A 416 10.41 -7.21 12.52
C ARG A 416 10.93 -7.84 11.23
N VAL A 417 11.86 -7.16 10.56
CA VAL A 417 12.63 -7.68 9.44
C VAL A 417 13.93 -8.29 9.95
N SER A 418 14.28 -9.49 9.50
CA SER A 418 15.61 -10.08 9.71
C SER A 418 16.44 -9.90 8.46
N VAL A 419 17.48 -9.08 8.56
CA VAL A 419 18.44 -8.83 7.49
C VAL A 419 19.46 -9.96 7.49
N VAL A 420 19.38 -10.84 6.49
CA VAL A 420 20.25 -12.00 6.35
C VAL A 420 21.41 -11.64 5.42
N LEU A 421 22.60 -11.53 6.02
CA LEU A 421 23.87 -11.24 5.37
C LEU A 421 24.77 -12.46 5.47
N CYS A 422 25.11 -13.05 4.32
CA CYS A 422 26.06 -14.17 4.25
C CYS A 422 27.29 -13.71 3.45
N THR A 423 28.48 -13.83 4.04
CA THR A 423 29.72 -13.38 3.37
C THR A 423 30.84 -14.40 3.53
N ARG A 424 31.76 -14.42 2.56
CA ARG A 424 33.07 -15.11 2.61
C ARG A 424 34.25 -14.12 2.65
N ARG A 425 33.96 -12.83 2.83
CA ARG A 425 34.84 -11.68 2.65
C ARG A 425 34.91 -10.90 3.97
N PRO A 426 35.79 -11.28 4.91
CA PRO A 426 35.93 -10.59 6.19
C PRO A 426 36.06 -9.07 6.05
N GLU A 427 36.77 -8.61 5.03
CA GLU A 427 37.04 -7.21 4.71
C GLU A 427 35.78 -6.40 4.34
N LEU A 428 34.68 -7.05 3.93
CA LEU A 428 33.43 -6.36 3.59
C LEU A 428 32.41 -6.34 4.73
N VAL A 429 32.65 -7.06 5.82
CA VAL A 429 31.72 -7.12 6.97
C VAL A 429 31.48 -5.72 7.54
N GLY A 430 32.55 -4.94 7.73
CA GLY A 430 32.45 -3.58 8.26
C GLY A 430 31.64 -2.64 7.39
N PHE A 431 31.81 -2.73 6.07
CA PHE A 431 31.06 -1.94 5.09
C PHE A 431 29.58 -2.34 5.07
N ALA A 432 29.28 -3.62 5.01
CA ALA A 432 27.91 -4.13 4.99
C ALA A 432 27.15 -3.77 6.28
N LEU A 433 27.76 -4.01 7.45
CA LEU A 433 27.17 -3.71 8.75
C LEU A 433 26.92 -2.20 8.95
N ALA A 434 27.81 -1.33 8.46
CA ALA A 434 27.60 0.12 8.52
C ALA A 434 26.38 0.56 7.70
N GLN A 435 26.13 -0.06 6.55
CA GLN A 435 24.94 0.22 5.73
C GLN A 435 23.63 -0.34 6.31
N ILE A 436 23.71 -1.48 7.00
CA ILE A 436 22.58 -2.05 7.74
C ILE A 436 22.25 -1.17 8.95
N ALA A 437 23.27 -0.66 9.65
CA ALA A 437 23.08 0.16 10.85
C ALA A 437 22.37 1.51 10.58
N ARG A 438 22.46 2.04 9.35
CA ARG A 438 21.77 3.27 8.96
C ARG A 438 20.31 3.10 8.55
N GLN A 439 19.78 1.87 8.54
CA GLN A 439 18.38 1.65 8.15
C GLN A 439 17.43 2.32 9.15
N ARG A 440 16.46 3.09 8.64
CA ARG A 440 15.49 3.86 9.44
C ARG A 440 14.04 3.59 9.03
N HIS A 441 13.10 3.94 9.90
CA HIS A 441 11.65 3.74 9.74
C HIS A 441 11.24 2.27 9.56
N VAL A 442 12.01 1.35 10.14
CA VAL A 442 11.74 -0.09 10.10
C VAL A 442 12.31 -0.73 11.36
N ARG A 443 11.57 -1.67 11.95
CA ARG A 443 12.08 -2.50 13.03
C ARG A 443 12.81 -3.69 12.44
N PHE A 444 14.08 -3.88 12.78
CA PHE A 444 14.86 -4.98 12.24
C PHE A 444 15.84 -5.59 13.23
N GLU A 445 16.46 -6.69 12.81
CA GLU A 445 17.65 -7.32 13.37
C GLU A 445 18.57 -7.74 12.21
N ALA A 446 19.83 -8.03 12.50
CA ALA A 446 20.76 -8.58 11.54
C ALA A 446 21.13 -10.03 11.91
N VAL A 447 21.25 -10.87 10.88
CA VAL A 447 21.83 -12.21 10.97
C VAL A 447 23.03 -12.25 10.04
N LEU A 448 24.22 -12.32 10.63
CA LEU A 448 25.50 -12.35 9.92
C LEU A 448 26.04 -13.78 9.91
N ALA A 449 26.07 -14.40 8.73
CA ALA A 449 26.73 -15.67 8.52
C ALA A 449 28.12 -15.47 7.90
N LEU A 450 29.14 -15.88 8.65
CA LEU A 450 30.55 -15.86 8.29
C LEU A 450 30.90 -17.21 7.65
N HIS A 451 30.97 -17.25 6.33
CA HIS A 451 31.13 -18.49 5.57
C HIS A 451 32.62 -18.83 5.41
N GLY A 452 33.09 -19.80 6.20
CA GLY A 452 34.43 -20.35 6.11
C GLY A 452 35.53 -19.54 6.80
N PHE A 453 35.15 -18.61 7.68
CA PHE A 453 36.07 -17.83 8.52
C PHE A 453 35.46 -17.53 9.91
N PRO A 454 36.30 -17.43 10.96
CA PRO A 454 35.83 -17.21 12.33
C PRO A 454 35.50 -15.74 12.60
N ALA A 455 34.59 -15.49 13.57
CA ALA A 455 34.19 -14.17 14.02
C ALA A 455 35.34 -13.37 14.64
N SER A 456 36.41 -14.04 15.09
CA SER A 456 37.60 -13.38 15.60
C SER A 456 38.23 -12.41 14.59
N LEU A 457 38.08 -12.65 13.29
CA LEU A 457 38.58 -11.75 12.23
C LEU A 457 37.80 -10.45 12.09
N VAL A 458 36.56 -10.38 12.62
CA VAL A 458 35.65 -9.23 12.45
C VAL A 458 35.07 -8.76 13.79
N THR A 459 35.83 -8.95 14.87
CA THR A 459 35.40 -8.65 16.24
C THR A 459 35.07 -7.16 16.42
N ALA A 460 35.86 -6.27 15.81
CA ALA A 460 35.69 -4.83 15.94
C ALA A 460 34.41 -4.34 15.24
N GLU A 461 34.12 -4.88 14.06
CA GLU A 461 32.94 -4.61 13.25
C GLU A 461 31.67 -5.06 13.96
N ILE A 462 31.69 -6.28 14.53
CA ILE A 462 30.59 -6.82 15.36
C ILE A 462 30.34 -5.93 16.57
N ALA A 463 31.40 -5.51 17.27
CA ALA A 463 31.30 -4.65 18.44
C ALA A 463 30.70 -3.27 18.10
N ARG A 464 31.16 -2.64 17.02
CA ARG A 464 30.63 -1.34 16.54
C ARG A 464 29.16 -1.45 16.15
N PHE A 465 28.76 -2.50 15.43
CA PHE A 465 27.36 -2.71 15.08
C PHE A 465 26.46 -2.89 16.31
N ARG A 466 26.90 -3.69 17.30
CA ARG A 466 26.16 -3.87 18.56
C ARG A 466 26.02 -2.57 19.34
N ALA A 467 27.01 -1.68 19.28
CA ALA A 467 26.95 -0.36 19.92
C ALA A 467 25.84 0.54 19.32
N CYS A 468 25.34 0.26 18.11
CA CYS A 468 24.18 0.93 17.54
C CYS A 468 22.84 0.49 18.18
N GLY A 469 22.84 -0.47 19.12
CA GLY A 469 21.64 -0.98 19.77
C GLY A 469 20.79 -1.92 18.91
N ILE A 470 21.31 -2.37 17.78
CA ILE A 470 20.61 -3.26 16.86
C ILE A 470 20.92 -4.73 17.21
N PRO A 471 19.90 -5.61 17.35
CA PRO A 471 20.14 -7.03 17.59
C PRO A 471 20.93 -7.67 16.44
N LEU A 472 21.96 -8.44 16.80
CA LEU A 472 22.85 -9.12 15.85
C LEU A 472 23.06 -10.58 16.28
N VAL A 473 22.67 -11.50 15.41
CA VAL A 473 23.03 -12.92 15.49
C VAL A 473 24.24 -13.15 14.59
N VAL A 474 25.28 -13.80 15.11
CA VAL A 474 26.48 -14.17 14.35
C VAL A 474 26.55 -15.69 14.25
N HIS A 475 26.76 -16.20 13.04
CA HIS A 475 26.87 -17.62 12.74
C HIS A 475 28.17 -17.88 11.97
N GLU A 476 29.03 -18.75 12.48
CA GLU A 476 30.20 -19.23 11.73
C GLU A 476 29.79 -20.49 10.97
N ALA A 477 29.70 -20.40 9.65
CA ALA A 477 29.35 -21.52 8.79
C ALA A 477 30.60 -22.21 8.26
N ASP A 478 30.55 -23.54 8.14
CA ASP A 478 31.63 -24.34 7.56
C ASP A 478 31.94 -23.88 6.13
N ARG A 479 33.22 -23.84 5.77
CA ARG A 479 33.74 -23.47 4.46
C ARG A 479 33.23 -24.37 3.34
N ASP A 480 32.94 -25.63 3.65
CA ASP A 480 32.56 -26.64 2.65
C ASP A 480 31.05 -26.65 2.36
N LEU A 481 30.25 -25.88 3.12
CA LEU A 481 28.82 -25.74 2.87
C LEU A 481 28.55 -24.95 1.58
N VAL A 482 27.57 -25.41 0.81
CA VAL A 482 27.14 -24.66 -0.37
C VAL A 482 26.38 -23.40 0.04
N PHE A 483 26.54 -22.32 -0.72
CA PHE A 483 26.00 -21.00 -0.37
C PHE A 483 24.50 -21.01 -0.03
N GLY A 484 23.68 -21.73 -0.79
CA GLY A 484 22.25 -21.85 -0.48
C GLY A 484 21.95 -22.53 0.87
N ALA A 485 22.78 -23.47 1.31
CA ALA A 485 22.64 -24.09 2.63
C ALA A 485 22.99 -23.10 3.75
N VAL A 486 24.08 -22.33 3.59
CA VAL A 486 24.47 -21.28 4.54
C VAL A 486 23.38 -20.20 4.66
N MET A 487 22.77 -19.80 3.54
CA MET A 487 21.63 -18.88 3.56
C MET A 487 20.44 -19.44 4.35
N ASN A 488 20.12 -20.72 4.20
CA ASN A 488 19.05 -21.35 4.97
C ASN A 488 19.40 -21.44 6.47
N GLU A 489 20.62 -21.83 6.83
CA GLU A 489 21.07 -21.83 8.23
C GLU A 489 20.97 -20.45 8.89
N ALA A 490 21.21 -19.38 8.13
CA ALA A 490 21.04 -18.02 8.58
C ALA A 490 19.55 -17.63 8.73
N VAL A 491 18.69 -18.06 7.79
CA VAL A 491 17.23 -17.87 7.89
C VAL A 491 16.65 -18.60 9.11
N ASP A 492 17.12 -19.81 9.42
CA ASP A 492 16.68 -20.60 10.58
C ASP A 492 17.01 -19.91 11.92
N ARG A 493 18.01 -19.03 11.92
CA ARG A 493 18.45 -18.25 13.10
C ARG A 493 17.78 -16.88 13.21
N ALA A 494 17.04 -16.46 12.19
CA ALA A 494 16.30 -15.23 12.24
C ALA A 494 15.12 -15.34 13.23
N SER A 495 14.70 -14.25 13.85
CA SER A 495 13.49 -14.15 14.68
C SER A 495 12.32 -13.43 13.98
N GLY A 496 12.60 -12.55 13.01
CA GLY A 496 11.61 -11.73 12.31
C GLY A 496 10.72 -12.48 11.32
N THR A 497 9.45 -12.07 11.22
CA THR A 497 8.46 -12.70 10.30
C THR A 497 8.66 -12.34 8.83
N VAL A 498 9.60 -11.43 8.56
CA VAL A 498 9.99 -10.98 7.23
C VAL A 498 11.50 -11.12 7.09
N ILE A 499 11.96 -11.71 6.00
CA ILE A 499 13.37 -11.92 5.69
C ILE A 499 13.78 -10.97 4.56
N ALA A 500 14.88 -10.24 4.75
CA ALA A 500 15.53 -9.45 3.73
C ALA A 500 16.91 -10.02 3.43
N LYS A 501 17.18 -10.40 2.19
CA LYS A 501 18.54 -10.79 1.75
C LYS A 501 19.38 -9.54 1.56
N TRP A 502 20.63 -9.60 2.01
CA TRP A 502 21.59 -8.51 1.90
C TRP A 502 22.93 -9.03 1.36
N ASP A 503 23.47 -8.36 0.34
CA ASP A 503 24.79 -8.65 -0.20
C ASP A 503 25.82 -7.68 0.39
N ASP A 504 27.04 -8.16 0.63
CA ASP A 504 28.11 -7.46 1.33
C ASP A 504 28.85 -6.41 0.50
N ASP A 505 28.62 -6.32 -0.81
CA ASP A 505 29.36 -5.46 -1.74
C ASP A 505 28.52 -4.39 -2.45
N ASP A 506 27.20 -4.44 -2.36
CA ASP A 506 26.28 -3.45 -2.94
C ASP A 506 26.08 -2.23 -2.04
N TRP A 507 25.60 -1.12 -2.61
CA TRP A 507 25.19 0.04 -1.82
C TRP A 507 23.67 0.10 -1.62
N TYR A 508 23.28 0.35 -0.37
CA TYR A 508 21.87 0.41 0.07
C TYR A 508 21.61 1.69 0.85
N GLY A 509 20.70 2.52 0.38
CA GLY A 509 20.27 3.75 1.04
C GLY A 509 19.61 3.48 2.40
N PRO A 510 19.54 4.48 3.29
CA PRO A 510 19.07 4.33 4.67
C PRO A 510 17.58 3.98 4.81
N GLU A 511 16.80 4.09 3.74
CA GLU A 511 15.38 3.74 3.73
C GLU A 511 15.07 2.52 2.84
N HIS A 512 16.10 1.78 2.40
CA HIS A 512 15.94 0.62 1.52
C HIS A 512 14.94 -0.39 2.08
N LEU A 513 15.10 -0.81 3.34
CA LEU A 513 14.19 -1.75 3.98
C LEU A 513 12.78 -1.16 4.17
N ALA A 514 12.68 0.13 4.50
CA ALA A 514 11.39 0.81 4.66
C ALA A 514 10.62 0.89 3.33
N ASP A 515 11.29 1.13 2.22
CA ASP A 515 10.68 1.12 0.88
C ASP A 515 10.17 -0.26 0.49
N LEU A 516 10.95 -1.32 0.77
CA LEU A 516 10.50 -2.69 0.55
C LEU A 516 9.29 -3.04 1.43
N MET A 517 9.26 -2.59 2.69
CA MET A 517 8.12 -2.80 3.58
C MET A 517 6.87 -2.04 3.15
N LEU A 518 7.01 -0.79 2.67
CA LEU A 518 5.91 -0.04 2.04
C LEU A 518 5.40 -0.80 0.81
N ALA A 519 6.29 -1.20 -0.09
CA ALA A 519 5.96 -1.98 -1.28
C ALA A 519 5.23 -3.28 -0.94
N ARG A 520 5.71 -4.01 0.06
CA ARG A 520 5.05 -5.22 0.58
C ARG A 520 3.63 -4.92 1.06
N SER A 521 3.41 -3.79 1.73
CA SER A 521 2.09 -3.37 2.23
C SER A 521 1.13 -3.04 1.08
N TYR A 522 1.45 -2.03 0.26
CA TYR A 522 0.51 -1.53 -0.74
C TYR A 522 0.31 -2.49 -1.93
N SER A 523 1.37 -3.19 -2.36
CA SER A 523 1.27 -4.17 -3.45
C SER A 523 0.60 -5.45 -2.98
N GLY A 524 0.72 -5.75 -1.68
CA GLY A 524 0.29 -7.00 -1.08
C GLY A 524 1.01 -8.21 -1.65
N ALA A 525 2.21 -8.04 -2.22
CA ALA A 525 2.97 -9.14 -2.78
C ALA A 525 3.63 -10.00 -1.68
N ASP A 526 3.91 -11.25 -2.05
CA ASP A 526 4.52 -12.26 -1.19
C ASP A 526 6.04 -12.08 -1.15
N VAL A 527 6.61 -11.66 -2.28
CA VAL A 527 8.01 -11.23 -2.43
C VAL A 527 8.07 -9.86 -3.09
N VAL A 528 8.94 -8.99 -2.57
CA VAL A 528 9.22 -7.68 -3.16
C VAL A 528 10.73 -7.51 -3.40
N GLY A 529 11.06 -6.66 -4.35
CA GLY A 529 12.44 -6.26 -4.59
C GLY A 529 12.54 -5.16 -5.63
N ILE A 530 13.75 -4.95 -6.13
CA ILE A 530 14.11 -3.81 -6.98
C ILE A 530 14.57 -4.31 -8.36
N SER A 531 14.50 -3.46 -9.40
CA SER A 531 15.21 -3.68 -10.68
C SER A 531 16.64 -3.15 -10.64
N GLN A 532 17.49 -3.64 -11.54
CA GLN A 532 18.83 -3.11 -11.78
C GLN A 532 18.79 -1.72 -12.43
N ASN A 533 18.34 -0.71 -11.68
CA ASN A 533 18.23 0.67 -12.16
C ASN A 533 19.62 1.31 -12.21
N PHE A 534 20.33 1.31 -11.09
CA PHE A 534 21.66 1.89 -11.00
C PHE A 534 22.71 0.79 -10.89
N THR A 535 23.78 0.91 -11.67
CA THR A 535 24.93 0.00 -11.62
C THR A 535 26.22 0.81 -11.71
N TYR A 536 27.14 0.58 -10.78
CA TYR A 536 28.49 1.14 -10.83
C TYR A 536 29.47 0.08 -11.34
N LEU A 537 30.08 0.36 -12.49
CA LEU A 537 31.08 -0.46 -13.16
C LEU A 537 32.46 0.03 -12.70
N GLU A 538 33.02 -0.65 -11.72
CA GLU A 538 34.23 -0.21 -11.00
C GLU A 538 35.46 -0.14 -11.92
N GLU A 539 35.62 -1.12 -12.81
CA GLU A 539 36.74 -1.13 -13.78
C GLU A 539 36.71 0.04 -14.77
N LEU A 540 35.52 0.58 -15.04
CA LEU A 540 35.33 1.69 -15.98
C LEU A 540 35.14 3.03 -15.27
N ASP A 541 35.12 3.03 -13.92
CA ASP A 541 34.68 4.15 -13.09
C ASP A 541 33.41 4.83 -13.65
N LEU A 542 32.37 4.02 -13.90
CA LEU A 542 31.15 4.48 -14.58
C LEU A 542 29.90 4.07 -13.82
N THR A 543 29.03 5.03 -13.53
CA THR A 543 27.65 4.74 -13.09
C THR A 543 26.70 4.75 -14.27
N VAL A 544 25.88 3.73 -14.38
CA VAL A 544 24.85 3.57 -15.41
C VAL A 544 23.46 3.58 -14.77
N TRP A 545 22.54 4.37 -15.32
CA TRP A 545 21.13 4.33 -14.96
C TRP A 545 20.28 3.77 -16.11
N ARG A 546 19.46 2.78 -15.79
CA ARG A 546 18.50 2.13 -16.68
C ARG A 546 17.09 2.43 -16.18
N GLY A 547 16.31 3.13 -16.98
CA GLY A 547 14.94 3.56 -16.69
C GLY A 547 13.90 2.44 -16.68
N TYR A 548 14.21 1.28 -16.11
CA TYR A 548 13.26 0.16 -16.01
C TYR A 548 11.96 0.58 -15.33
N ARG A 549 10.85 -0.03 -15.79
CA ARG A 549 9.54 0.17 -15.19
C ARG A 549 9.55 -0.32 -13.73
N SER A 550 9.35 0.59 -12.80
CA SER A 550 9.12 0.33 -11.38
C SER A 550 7.62 0.32 -11.08
N GLU A 551 7.28 -0.06 -9.86
CA GLU A 551 5.91 -0.07 -9.34
C GLU A 551 4.96 -1.00 -10.10
N VAL A 552 5.43 -2.22 -10.32
CA VAL A 552 4.70 -3.23 -11.12
C VAL A 552 4.86 -4.64 -10.55
N PRO A 553 3.84 -5.51 -10.72
CA PRO A 553 4.04 -6.95 -10.65
C PRO A 553 5.14 -7.37 -11.62
N SER A 554 6.06 -8.23 -11.19
CA SER A 554 7.16 -8.69 -12.04
C SER A 554 7.69 -10.04 -11.59
N PRO A 555 7.93 -10.99 -12.52
CA PRO A 555 8.50 -12.29 -12.14
C PRO A 555 9.99 -12.22 -11.76
N ALA A 556 10.63 -11.06 -11.95
CA ALA A 556 12.08 -10.90 -11.78
C ALA A 556 12.43 -9.60 -11.04
N ILE A 557 13.30 -9.75 -10.04
CA ILE A 557 13.89 -8.70 -9.20
C ILE A 557 15.38 -9.03 -8.98
N VAL A 558 16.13 -8.05 -8.49
CA VAL A 558 17.54 -8.24 -8.12
C VAL A 558 17.65 -9.10 -6.87
N GLY A 559 18.48 -10.14 -6.94
CA GLY A 559 18.63 -11.12 -5.87
C GLY A 559 19.06 -10.53 -4.53
N SER A 560 19.96 -9.54 -4.54
CA SER A 560 20.44 -8.82 -3.35
C SER A 560 19.41 -7.85 -2.74
N THR A 561 18.20 -7.79 -3.29
CA THR A 561 17.11 -6.90 -2.84
C THR A 561 15.83 -7.65 -2.48
N ILE A 562 15.91 -8.98 -2.38
CA ILE A 562 14.77 -9.84 -2.05
C ILE A 562 14.32 -9.56 -0.62
N LEU A 563 13.05 -9.18 -0.46
CA LEU A 563 12.34 -9.21 0.81
C LEU A 563 11.10 -10.10 0.67
N ALA A 564 10.97 -11.07 1.56
CA ALA A 564 9.89 -12.06 1.54
C ALA A 564 9.35 -12.30 2.96
N ASP A 565 8.10 -12.74 3.07
CA ASP A 565 7.67 -13.32 4.34
C ASP A 565 8.41 -14.61 4.61
N ARG A 566 8.72 -14.87 5.89
CA ARG A 566 9.32 -16.13 6.30
C ARG A 566 8.48 -17.32 5.83
N VAL A 567 7.15 -17.25 5.98
CA VAL A 567 6.26 -18.34 5.55
C VAL A 567 6.38 -18.64 4.05
N VAL A 568 6.69 -17.64 3.21
CA VAL A 568 6.89 -17.87 1.77
C VAL A 568 8.18 -18.65 1.53
N LEU A 569 9.25 -18.37 2.28
CA LEU A 569 10.47 -19.17 2.22
C LEU A 569 10.21 -20.61 2.67
N GLU A 570 9.48 -20.80 3.76
CA GLU A 570 9.10 -22.13 4.28
C GLU A 570 8.26 -22.91 3.25
N ASP A 571 7.24 -22.28 2.68
CA ASP A 571 6.31 -22.89 1.71
C ASP A 571 7.01 -23.33 0.41
N VAL A 572 8.02 -22.60 -0.05
CA VAL A 572 8.76 -22.92 -1.30
C VAL A 572 10.02 -23.76 -1.07
N GLY A 573 10.33 -24.11 0.18
CA GLY A 573 11.49 -24.92 0.55
C GLY A 573 12.82 -24.16 0.63
N GLY A 574 12.77 -22.86 0.88
CA GLY A 574 13.93 -21.99 1.11
C GLY A 574 14.80 -21.75 -0.13
N PHE A 575 16.07 -21.39 0.11
CA PHE A 575 17.07 -21.31 -0.95
C PHE A 575 17.54 -22.73 -1.31
N ARG A 576 17.58 -23.07 -2.60
CA ARG A 576 18.10 -24.38 -3.02
C ARG A 576 19.57 -24.51 -2.58
N PRO A 577 20.01 -25.67 -2.05
CA PRO A 577 21.39 -25.90 -1.60
C PRO A 577 22.34 -26.00 -2.80
N ARG A 578 22.67 -24.85 -3.37
CA ARG A 578 23.46 -24.67 -4.59
C ARG A 578 24.54 -23.62 -4.32
N PRO A 579 25.70 -23.71 -4.99
CA PRO A 579 26.77 -22.73 -4.80
C PRO A 579 26.49 -21.39 -5.48
N ARG A 580 25.56 -21.33 -6.45
CA ARG A 580 25.23 -20.14 -7.26
C ARG A 580 23.81 -20.18 -7.79
N ALA A 581 23.33 -19.02 -8.26
CA ALA A 581 21.98 -18.82 -8.80
C ALA A 581 20.85 -19.16 -7.82
N ILE A 582 21.13 -19.10 -6.51
CA ILE A 582 20.15 -19.41 -5.46
C ILE A 582 18.95 -18.45 -5.53
N ASP A 583 19.19 -17.18 -5.84
CA ASP A 583 18.15 -16.14 -5.94
C ASP A 583 17.21 -16.42 -7.12
N SER A 584 17.76 -16.74 -8.29
CA SER A 584 16.96 -17.13 -9.46
C SER A 584 16.15 -18.40 -9.19
N GLN A 585 16.72 -19.38 -8.48
CA GLN A 585 16.00 -20.62 -8.14
C GLN A 585 14.88 -20.37 -7.12
N PHE A 586 15.11 -19.50 -6.14
CA PHE A 586 14.08 -19.07 -5.19
C PHE A 586 12.93 -18.37 -5.92
N LEU A 587 13.22 -17.38 -6.77
CA LEU A 587 12.19 -16.70 -7.56
C LEU A 587 11.43 -17.65 -8.50
N LEU A 588 12.09 -18.66 -9.08
CA LEU A 588 11.40 -19.70 -9.86
C LEU A 588 10.46 -20.55 -8.99
N ALA A 589 10.84 -20.87 -7.76
CA ALA A 589 10.00 -21.63 -6.83
C ALA A 589 8.77 -20.80 -6.38
N VAL A 590 8.99 -19.53 -6.03
CA VAL A 590 7.93 -18.55 -5.71
C VAL A 590 6.92 -18.43 -6.85
N ASN A 591 7.39 -18.24 -8.10
CA ASN A 591 6.50 -18.16 -9.25
C ASN A 591 5.72 -19.47 -9.48
N ARG A 592 6.34 -20.64 -9.27
CA ARG A 592 5.66 -21.95 -9.39
C ARG A 592 4.61 -22.19 -8.30
N ALA A 593 4.81 -21.63 -7.12
CA ALA A 593 3.85 -21.67 -6.02
C ALA A 593 2.66 -20.70 -6.22
N GLY A 594 2.63 -19.93 -7.32
CA GLY A 594 1.59 -18.93 -7.56
C GLY A 594 1.72 -17.68 -6.69
N CYS A 595 2.83 -17.53 -5.97
CA CYS A 595 3.12 -16.35 -5.17
C CYS A 595 3.37 -15.13 -6.08
N ARG A 596 3.02 -13.95 -5.59
CA ARG A 596 3.19 -12.70 -6.32
C ARG A 596 4.52 -12.06 -5.97
N VAL A 597 5.22 -11.66 -7.03
CA VAL A 597 6.46 -10.89 -6.93
C VAL A 597 6.18 -9.46 -7.42
N TYR A 598 6.59 -8.46 -6.64
CA TYR A 598 6.42 -7.05 -6.98
C TYR A 598 7.74 -6.30 -6.99
N ARG A 599 7.88 -5.42 -7.99
CA ARG A 599 9.09 -4.64 -8.21
C ARG A 599 8.85 -3.17 -7.90
N THR A 600 9.51 -2.68 -6.86
CA THR A 600 9.47 -1.25 -6.45
C THR A 600 10.58 -0.43 -7.12
N HIS A 601 10.62 0.86 -6.84
CA HIS A 601 11.66 1.78 -7.31
C HIS A 601 13.07 1.39 -6.82
N GLY A 602 14.09 1.68 -7.64
CA GLY A 602 15.48 1.29 -7.36
C GLY A 602 16.41 2.43 -6.94
N PHE A 603 15.90 3.59 -6.55
CA PHE A 603 16.73 4.78 -6.28
C PHE A 603 17.56 4.68 -5.00
N GLY A 604 17.13 3.89 -4.02
CA GLY A 604 17.89 3.62 -2.80
C GLY A 604 18.87 2.45 -2.93
N TYR A 605 19.21 1.98 -4.14
CA TYR A 605 20.07 0.81 -4.35
C TYR A 605 20.98 1.04 -5.55
N LEU A 606 22.27 0.73 -5.40
CA LEU A 606 23.27 0.79 -6.45
C LEU A 606 24.05 -0.52 -6.47
N LEU A 607 23.90 -1.26 -7.57
CA LEU A 607 24.60 -2.51 -7.80
C LEU A 607 26.09 -2.24 -8.05
N ARG A 608 26.97 -2.88 -7.29
CA ARG A 608 28.41 -2.83 -7.54
C ARG A 608 28.83 -3.94 -8.50
N ARG A 609 29.58 -3.58 -9.55
CA ARG A 609 30.20 -4.55 -10.46
C ARG A 609 31.70 -4.30 -10.55
N ALA A 610 32.43 -5.12 -9.80
CA ALA A 610 33.87 -5.32 -9.93
C ALA A 610 34.20 -6.38 -10.98
N GLY A 611 35.45 -6.40 -11.48
CA GLY A 611 35.93 -7.32 -12.52
C GLY A 611 35.84 -8.82 -12.25
N GLY A 612 35.64 -9.23 -10.99
CA GLY A 612 35.59 -10.64 -10.59
C GLY A 612 34.85 -10.87 -9.26
N GLY A 613 34.66 -12.14 -8.89
CA GLY A 613 34.04 -12.54 -7.62
C GLY A 613 32.51 -12.57 -7.60
N HIS A 614 31.85 -12.14 -8.67
CA HIS A 614 30.40 -12.08 -8.77
C HIS A 614 29.77 -13.45 -9.09
N THR A 615 28.61 -13.73 -8.50
CA THR A 615 27.84 -14.95 -8.80
C THR A 615 27.05 -14.86 -10.12
N TRP A 616 26.96 -13.66 -10.72
CA TRP A 616 26.35 -13.39 -12.02
C TRP A 616 27.40 -12.82 -12.99
N ASN A 617 27.80 -13.65 -13.97
CA ASN A 617 28.81 -13.30 -14.97
C ASN A 617 28.12 -12.86 -16.26
N VAL A 618 27.92 -11.55 -16.41
CA VAL A 618 27.57 -10.92 -17.68
C VAL A 618 28.66 -9.94 -18.08
N ASP A 619 28.96 -9.85 -19.38
CA ASP A 619 29.94 -8.92 -19.93
C ASP A 619 29.57 -7.46 -19.61
N LEU A 620 30.56 -6.57 -19.43
CA LEU A 620 30.33 -5.15 -19.15
C LEU A 620 29.46 -4.48 -20.25
N GLY A 621 29.59 -4.93 -21.50
CA GLY A 621 28.74 -4.50 -22.62
C GLY A 621 27.25 -4.78 -22.41
N TYR A 622 26.86 -5.70 -21.53
CA TYR A 622 25.46 -5.88 -21.12
C TYR A 622 24.90 -4.64 -20.39
N PHE A 623 25.69 -4.03 -19.50
CA PHE A 623 25.26 -2.87 -18.71
C PHE A 623 25.26 -1.59 -19.52
N LEU A 624 26.21 -1.43 -20.43
CA LEU A 624 26.31 -0.27 -21.32
C LEU A 624 25.19 -0.23 -22.38
N ARG A 625 24.56 -1.38 -22.67
CA ARG A 625 23.41 -1.46 -23.60
C ARG A 625 22.10 -1.04 -22.93
N ASN A 626 21.33 -0.22 -23.65
CA ASN A 626 20.01 0.28 -23.23
C ASN A 626 20.05 1.05 -21.89
N HIS A 627 21.08 1.86 -21.68
CA HIS A 627 21.11 2.83 -20.59
C HIS A 627 20.25 4.05 -20.95
N THR A 628 19.69 4.69 -19.92
CA THR A 628 19.01 5.97 -20.04
C THR A 628 20.02 7.10 -19.89
N GLU A 629 20.86 7.01 -18.87
CA GLU A 629 21.96 7.96 -18.61
C GLU A 629 23.18 7.22 -18.06
N GLN A 630 24.35 7.83 -18.19
CA GLN A 630 25.61 7.34 -17.64
C GLN A 630 26.48 8.51 -17.18
N TRP A 631 27.29 8.28 -16.16
CA TRP A 631 28.20 9.29 -15.61
C TRP A 631 29.52 8.68 -15.22
N ILE A 632 30.60 9.42 -15.44
CA ILE A 632 31.92 9.10 -14.88
C ILE A 632 31.86 9.26 -13.37
N GLY A 633 32.48 8.32 -12.67
CA GLY A 633 32.52 8.25 -11.22
C GLY A 633 31.36 7.48 -10.62
N TRP A 634 31.46 7.30 -9.32
CA TRP A 634 30.37 6.84 -8.46
C TRP A 634 29.32 7.95 -8.30
N ARG A 635 28.17 7.80 -8.96
CA ARG A 635 27.08 8.79 -9.02
C ARG A 635 25.71 8.18 -8.71
N PRO A 636 25.45 7.83 -7.45
CA PRO A 636 24.14 7.31 -7.04
C PRO A 636 23.06 8.39 -7.09
N SER A 637 21.80 7.95 -6.93
CA SER A 637 20.72 8.89 -6.66
C SER A 637 20.90 9.57 -5.30
N ALA A 638 20.24 10.71 -5.10
CA ALA A 638 20.25 11.45 -3.83
C ALA A 638 19.65 10.64 -2.67
N LEU A 639 18.86 9.59 -2.94
CA LEU A 639 18.27 8.74 -1.91
C LEU A 639 19.24 7.69 -1.34
N LEU A 640 20.44 7.55 -1.90
CA LEU A 640 21.47 6.69 -1.34
C LEU A 640 22.18 7.34 -0.13
N GLU A 641 22.18 8.68 -0.05
CA GLU A 641 22.82 9.46 1.03
C GLU A 641 24.31 9.11 1.23
N GLY A 642 25.05 8.94 0.15
CA GLY A 642 26.47 8.59 0.22
C GLY A 642 26.73 7.15 0.68
N ALA A 643 28.01 6.78 0.77
CA ALA A 643 28.45 5.53 1.40
C ALA A 643 28.86 5.83 2.85
N PRO A 644 28.42 5.05 3.86
CA PRO A 644 28.87 5.26 5.22
C PRO A 644 30.34 4.81 5.36
N ALA A 645 31.04 5.38 6.35
CA ALA A 645 32.35 4.87 6.73
C ALA A 645 32.21 3.41 7.22
N PRO A 646 33.03 2.46 6.72
CA PRO A 646 32.99 1.08 7.18
C PRO A 646 33.27 0.99 8.69
N PHE A 647 32.57 0.10 9.38
CA PHE A 647 32.99 -0.28 10.72
C PHE A 647 34.36 -0.97 10.66
N GLY A 648 35.20 -0.76 11.67
CA GLY A 648 36.56 -1.32 11.72
C GLY A 648 37.63 -0.45 11.07
N ASP A 649 37.27 0.55 10.26
CA ASP A 649 38.25 1.48 9.66
C ASP A 649 38.32 2.81 10.43
N ASP A 650 39.36 2.96 11.27
CA ASP A 650 39.63 4.21 12.00
C ASP A 650 40.40 5.25 11.19
N ARG A 651 40.76 4.93 9.92
CA ARG A 651 41.55 5.81 9.06
C ARG A 651 40.71 6.82 8.28
N HIS A 652 39.39 6.72 8.29
CA HIS A 652 38.51 7.59 7.49
C HIS A 652 37.96 8.83 8.23
N THR A 653 38.28 9.03 9.51
CA THR A 653 37.89 10.23 10.27
C THR A 653 38.67 11.50 9.91
N GLU A 654 39.69 11.40 9.05
CA GLU A 654 40.50 12.54 8.60
C GLU A 654 40.80 12.46 7.08
N GLN A 655 39.80 12.65 6.22
CA GLN A 655 39.99 13.12 4.83
C GLN A 655 38.65 13.22 4.08
N HIS A 656 37.90 14.31 4.30
CA HIS A 656 37.04 14.94 3.28
C HIS A 656 36.70 16.36 3.73
N THR A 657 37.74 17.19 3.88
CA THR A 657 37.63 18.64 3.78
C THR A 657 38.65 19.09 2.74
N GLY A 658 38.18 19.47 1.55
CA GLY A 658 39.06 20.05 0.53
C GLY A 658 38.60 19.76 -0.90
N GLY A 659 37.74 20.64 -1.41
CA GLY A 659 37.33 20.65 -2.82
C GLY A 659 36.55 21.92 -3.10
N HIS A 660 37.28 23.02 -3.22
CA HIS A 660 36.77 24.36 -3.49
C HIS A 660 35.79 24.40 -4.68
N VAL A 661 34.70 25.12 -4.47
CA VAL A 661 33.81 25.65 -5.50
C VAL A 661 34.55 26.83 -6.15
N GLU A 662 34.89 26.72 -7.43
CA GLU A 662 35.12 27.89 -8.28
C GLU A 662 33.88 28.09 -9.17
N HIS A 663 33.34 29.30 -9.06
CA HIS A 663 32.30 29.85 -9.92
C HIS A 663 32.77 29.92 -11.37
N PHE A 664 31.96 29.43 -12.31
CA PHE A 664 31.47 30.18 -13.50
C PHE A 664 30.25 29.47 -14.08
#